data_AF-A0A956NZR2-F1
#
_entry.id   AF-A0A956NZR2-F1
#
_cell.length_a   1.000
_cell.length_b   1.000
_cell.length_c   1.000
_cell.angle_alpha   90.00
_cell.angle_beta   90.00
_cell.angle_gamma   90.00
#
_symmetry.space_group_name_H-M   'P 1'
#
loop_
_entity.id
_entity.type
_entity.pdbx_description
1 polymer ?
#
loop_
_entity_poly.entity_id
_entity_poly.type
_entity_poly.pdbx_seq_one_letter_code
_entity_poly.pdbx_strand_id
1 'polypeptide(L)'
;ETSFPFHEMLSKLMIGAFNFEQMPSGYPNIFIGSLALLSFCFYFFNRSFPLRERLFGLVLTLFFIVSMNLKAFNIVWHALQYPIWYPYRFSFVVCFFMILNGFRSFMKMDGLRPLETFFSLILLALVGINVYQNEYDFIEPIQIIVTIVFSLLIIFMLIIKPKNYKWLPFLFFLITIIEMGTNTQIDLSRLSYVKQNSFSTYQHLLNADIETIKDKDTGFYRIEKTFSRSKNDSFQANYPSVSHFSSTFEKELPTLFGQLGLPVGDGFVSYSNGTLITDSLLGIKYYISEQNELYRYSLSENNVLDKPLLLEEEKKQNKLFNPDFQLSLIQTKPDLRSYLPFKESSKTVIYENPYAFPLLFGSDRSILTVESPDNRPIRFQETVIRSLAGLPNKTGLFIPTDFDTTVYQNVSVTQSFKNQSYVKQIFNKEASVTFQFKPETNDSYYLTLDPDVKEEDVTFYLNGIPFTQYPTYRNVLVLNLAHLNKEDTITFKIALKKSRLSLDSFDLYRLDQDVFSSTIKKLQKNSLTIKNQSNTLIEGAIEIQSDQELLFTSIPYSKGWSAFIDGVPVETKKALNSLLVVPIKPGVHSVSLKYRTPWLKEGIILTSIAAGILTISYLIEMKFSNKSKDKGSYND
;
A
#
# COMPACT_ATOMS: atom_id res chain seq x y z
N GLU A 1 -25.66 20.50 -0.21
CA GLU A 1 -26.15 19.35 0.58
C GLU A 1 -25.38 19.28 1.88
N THR A 2 -26.08 19.13 3.01
CA THR A 2 -25.47 18.88 4.32
C THR A 2 -24.97 17.45 4.37
N SER A 3 -23.79 17.23 4.92
CA SER A 3 -23.24 15.89 5.11
C SER A 3 -23.90 15.14 6.27
N PHE A 4 -24.34 15.88 7.30
CA PHE A 4 -25.03 15.38 8.48
C PHE A 4 -25.81 16.51 9.18
N PRO A 5 -26.80 16.19 10.04
CA PRO A 5 -27.44 17.14 10.95
C PRO A 5 -26.48 17.78 11.97
N PHE A 6 -26.62 19.10 12.20
CA PHE A 6 -25.72 19.85 13.09
C PHE A 6 -25.63 19.33 14.53
N HIS A 7 -26.72 18.76 15.06
CA HIS A 7 -26.76 18.26 16.43
C HIS A 7 -25.89 17.01 16.61
N GLU A 8 -25.70 16.21 15.55
CA GLU A 8 -24.87 15.00 15.60
C GLU A 8 -23.40 15.32 15.83
N MET A 9 -22.95 16.52 15.45
CA MET A 9 -21.58 16.97 15.72
C MET A 9 -21.29 17.11 17.23
N LEU A 10 -22.31 17.30 18.07
CA LEU A 10 -22.13 17.36 19.53
C LEU A 10 -21.67 16.03 20.11
N SER A 11 -21.99 14.91 19.44
CA SER A 11 -21.51 13.58 19.82
C SER A 11 -19.98 13.48 19.80
N LYS A 12 -19.32 14.22 18.89
CA LYS A 12 -17.85 14.23 18.74
C LYS A 12 -17.12 15.03 19.81
N LEU A 13 -17.85 15.62 20.76
CA LEU A 13 -17.29 16.20 21.99
C LEU A 13 -17.26 15.19 23.15
N MET A 14 -17.77 13.97 22.94
CA MET A 14 -17.71 12.89 23.93
C MET A 14 -16.38 12.16 23.88
N ILE A 15 -15.99 11.58 25.01
CA ILE A 15 -14.79 10.76 25.14
C ILE A 15 -14.90 9.50 24.27
N GLY A 16 -13.86 9.19 23.51
CA GLY A 16 -13.77 7.99 22.68
C GLY A 16 -14.77 7.94 21.52
N ALA A 17 -15.25 9.09 21.05
CA ALA A 17 -16.29 9.19 20.02
C ALA A 17 -15.79 8.81 18.61
N PHE A 18 -15.10 7.68 18.48
CA PHE A 18 -14.51 7.16 17.26
C PHE A 18 -14.48 5.63 17.25
N ASN A 19 -14.60 5.04 16.07
CA ASN A 19 -14.42 3.61 15.79
C ASN A 19 -13.79 3.45 14.38
N PHE A 20 -13.43 2.22 13.98
CA PHE A 20 -12.80 1.99 12.67
C PHE A 20 -13.67 2.41 11.46
N GLU A 21 -14.98 2.19 11.52
CA GLU A 21 -15.95 2.52 10.45
C GLU A 21 -16.06 4.03 10.19
N GLN A 22 -15.69 4.86 11.17
CA GLN A 22 -15.67 6.32 11.04
C GLN A 22 -14.50 6.83 10.18
N MET A 23 -13.51 6.01 9.83
CA MET A 23 -12.42 6.45 8.96
C MET A 23 -12.88 6.81 7.54
N PRO A 24 -13.59 5.95 6.79
CA PRO A 24 -13.97 6.25 5.41
C PRO A 24 -15.02 7.36 5.27
N SER A 25 -15.95 7.48 6.23
CA SER A 25 -17.14 8.36 6.08
C SER A 25 -17.64 9.00 7.38
N GLY A 26 -16.84 9.01 8.45
CA GLY A 26 -17.26 9.51 9.76
C GLY A 26 -17.32 11.04 9.89
N TYR A 27 -17.86 11.48 11.03
CA TYR A 27 -17.99 12.90 11.37
C TYR A 27 -16.63 13.52 11.75
N PRO A 28 -16.51 14.86 11.75
CA PRO A 28 -15.28 15.54 12.16
C PRO A 28 -14.88 15.22 13.60
N ASN A 29 -13.63 14.81 13.80
CA ASN A 29 -13.08 14.55 15.13
C ASN A 29 -12.70 15.87 15.79
N ILE A 30 -13.41 16.27 16.84
CA ILE A 30 -13.29 17.59 17.49
C ILE A 30 -13.19 17.54 19.02
N PHE A 31 -12.87 16.37 19.59
CA PHE A 31 -12.68 16.24 21.03
C PHE A 31 -11.44 17.01 21.51
N ILE A 32 -11.62 17.91 22.50
CA ILE A 32 -10.54 18.74 23.07
C ILE A 32 -10.48 18.66 24.62
N GLY A 33 -11.29 17.80 25.23
CA GLY A 33 -11.43 17.71 26.68
C GLY A 33 -12.33 18.76 27.32
N SER A 34 -12.87 18.42 28.48
CA SER A 34 -13.87 19.23 29.19
C SER A 34 -13.31 20.58 29.65
N LEU A 35 -12.06 20.65 30.12
CA LEU A 35 -11.43 21.91 30.54
C LEU A 35 -11.33 22.92 29.38
N ALA A 36 -10.79 22.49 28.25
CA ALA A 36 -10.63 23.36 27.09
C ALA A 36 -11.98 23.76 26.50
N LEU A 37 -12.91 22.80 26.40
CA LEU A 37 -14.26 23.03 25.87
C LEU A 37 -15.05 24.03 26.71
N LEU A 38 -15.11 23.83 28.03
CA LEU A 38 -15.81 24.76 28.93
C LEU A 38 -15.17 26.15 28.89
N SER A 39 -13.84 26.23 28.96
CA SER A 39 -13.12 27.52 28.90
C SER A 39 -13.34 28.25 27.57
N PHE A 40 -13.43 27.51 26.46
CA PHE A 40 -13.76 28.04 25.14
C PHE A 40 -15.20 28.57 25.08
N CYS A 41 -16.19 27.86 25.64
CA CYS A 41 -17.55 28.40 25.75
C CYS A 41 -17.59 29.72 26.53
N PHE A 42 -16.79 29.83 27.60
CA PHE A 42 -16.71 31.05 28.40
C PHE A 42 -15.97 32.22 27.73
N TYR A 43 -15.13 31.95 26.73
CA TYR A 43 -14.43 33.00 25.96
C TYR A 43 -15.42 34.06 25.43
N PHE A 44 -16.58 33.64 24.93
CA PHE A 44 -17.60 34.54 24.37
C PHE A 44 -18.28 35.43 25.41
N PHE A 45 -18.23 35.08 26.69
CA PHE A 45 -18.84 35.83 27.78
C PHE A 45 -17.82 36.59 28.64
N ASN A 46 -16.53 36.34 28.44
CA ASN A 46 -15.46 36.97 29.19
C ASN A 46 -15.25 38.44 28.77
N ARG A 47 -15.63 39.37 29.66
CA ARG A 47 -15.56 40.83 29.42
C ARG A 47 -14.13 41.36 29.30
N SER A 48 -13.12 40.56 29.66
CA SER A 48 -11.69 40.91 29.48
C SER A 48 -11.25 40.90 28.01
N PHE A 49 -12.11 40.44 27.10
CA PHE A 49 -11.91 40.51 25.66
C PHE A 49 -12.89 41.52 25.03
N PRO A 50 -12.41 42.41 24.14
CA PRO A 50 -13.26 43.35 23.43
C PRO A 50 -14.43 42.65 22.73
N LEU A 51 -15.60 43.29 22.73
CA LEU A 51 -16.80 42.73 22.09
C LEU A 51 -16.55 42.38 20.61
N ARG A 52 -15.84 43.24 19.89
CA ARG A 52 -15.46 43.02 18.49
C ARG A 52 -14.70 41.69 18.31
N GLU A 53 -13.72 41.42 19.16
CA GLU A 53 -12.93 40.19 19.10
C GLU A 53 -13.82 38.96 19.33
N ARG A 54 -14.68 38.99 20.35
CA ARG A 54 -15.60 37.88 20.67
C ARG A 54 -16.61 37.63 19.55
N LEU A 55 -17.12 38.69 18.92
CA LEU A 55 -18.00 38.58 17.75
C LEU A 55 -17.27 37.95 16.54
N PHE A 56 -16.03 38.35 16.26
CA PHE A 56 -15.23 37.69 15.22
C PHE A 56 -14.97 36.22 15.54
N GLY A 57 -14.64 35.90 16.79
CA GLY A 57 -14.49 34.52 17.23
C GLY A 57 -15.78 33.70 17.02
N LEU A 58 -16.95 34.31 17.30
CA LEU A 58 -18.26 33.65 17.13
C LEU A 58 -18.54 33.40 15.64
N VAL A 59 -18.30 34.39 14.79
CA VAL A 59 -18.42 34.25 13.33
C VAL A 59 -17.50 33.15 12.80
N LEU A 60 -16.24 33.09 13.26
CA LEU A 60 -15.32 32.03 12.87
C LEU A 60 -15.78 30.65 13.37
N THR A 61 -16.35 30.58 14.57
CA THR A 61 -16.91 29.33 15.12
C THR A 61 -18.08 28.83 14.28
N LEU A 62 -19.01 29.73 13.94
CA LEU A 62 -20.13 29.42 13.05
C LEU A 62 -19.64 29.00 11.66
N PHE A 63 -18.62 29.69 11.12
CA PHE A 63 -17.99 29.30 9.86
C PHE A 63 -17.41 27.88 9.94
N PHE A 64 -16.69 27.52 11.00
CA PHE A 64 -16.15 26.17 11.16
C PHE A 64 -17.24 25.11 11.28
N ILE A 65 -18.31 25.38 12.05
CA ILE A 65 -19.45 24.48 12.18
C ILE A 65 -20.09 24.26 10.80
N VAL A 66 -20.40 25.33 10.07
CA VAL A 66 -20.97 25.24 8.72
C VAL A 66 -20.03 24.51 7.76
N SER A 67 -18.74 24.82 7.83
CA SER A 67 -17.71 24.23 6.97
C SER A 67 -17.55 22.73 7.18
N MET A 68 -17.72 22.24 8.40
CA MET A 68 -17.68 20.81 8.72
C MET A 68 -18.96 20.08 8.32
N ASN A 69 -20.10 20.77 8.20
CA ASN A 69 -21.39 20.16 7.89
C ASN A 69 -21.76 20.23 6.40
N LEU A 70 -21.03 20.99 5.58
CA LEU A 70 -21.32 21.16 4.15
C LEU A 70 -20.26 20.50 3.26
N LYS A 71 -20.71 19.60 2.38
CA LYS A 71 -19.84 18.90 1.41
C LYS A 71 -18.97 19.85 0.57
N ALA A 72 -19.55 20.98 0.14
CA ALA A 72 -18.85 21.97 -0.68
C ALA A 72 -17.63 22.57 0.03
N PHE A 73 -17.78 22.98 1.29
CA PHE A 73 -16.67 23.50 2.07
C PHE A 73 -15.64 22.43 2.39
N ASN A 74 -16.08 21.19 2.64
CA ASN A 74 -15.15 20.09 2.82
C ASN A 74 -14.22 19.91 1.61
N ILE A 75 -14.77 19.94 0.40
CA ILE A 75 -14.00 19.85 -0.85
C ILE A 75 -13.04 21.04 -1.00
N VAL A 76 -13.44 22.25 -0.60
CA VAL A 76 -12.57 23.44 -0.61
C VAL A 76 -11.36 23.26 0.31
N TRP A 77 -11.54 22.74 1.54
CA TRP A 77 -10.44 22.42 2.45
C TRP A 77 -9.47 21.36 1.89
N HIS A 78 -9.96 20.54 0.96
CA HIS A 78 -9.19 19.52 0.26
C HIS A 78 -8.75 19.95 -1.14
N ALA A 79 -8.58 21.27 -1.35
CA ALA A 79 -8.09 21.84 -2.61
C ALA A 79 -8.89 21.38 -3.84
N LEU A 80 -10.21 21.33 -3.70
CA LEU A 80 -11.18 20.90 -4.70
C LEU A 80 -11.13 19.40 -5.07
N GLN A 81 -10.51 18.57 -4.22
CA GLN A 81 -10.51 17.12 -4.35
C GLN A 81 -11.41 16.47 -3.30
N TYR A 82 -12.01 15.33 -3.65
CA TYR A 82 -12.78 14.54 -2.70
C TYR A 82 -11.82 13.77 -1.78
N PRO A 83 -11.90 13.92 -0.45
CA PRO A 83 -11.02 13.20 0.47
C PRO A 83 -11.38 11.72 0.54
N ILE A 84 -10.36 10.87 0.44
CA ILE A 84 -10.45 9.43 0.70
C ILE A 84 -9.88 9.20 2.11
N TRP A 85 -10.71 8.65 3.00
CA TRP A 85 -10.43 8.43 4.43
C TRP A 85 -10.17 9.74 5.21
N TYR A 86 -10.69 9.83 6.43
CA TYR A 86 -10.68 11.05 7.25
C TYR A 86 -11.23 12.27 6.50
N PRO A 87 -12.53 12.27 6.17
CA PRO A 87 -13.14 13.27 5.31
C PRO A 87 -13.01 14.69 5.84
N TYR A 88 -12.88 14.90 7.15
CA TYR A 88 -12.77 16.21 7.78
C TYR A 88 -11.43 16.42 8.48
N ARG A 89 -10.33 15.94 7.89
CA ARG A 89 -8.99 16.04 8.49
C ARG A 89 -8.60 17.46 8.91
N PHE A 90 -9.17 18.51 8.31
CA PHE A 90 -8.96 19.91 8.70
C PHE A 90 -9.54 20.26 10.08
N SER A 91 -10.31 19.37 10.73
CA SER A 91 -10.89 19.61 12.06
C SER A 91 -9.85 19.93 13.13
N PHE A 92 -8.58 19.53 12.94
CA PHE A 92 -7.49 19.93 13.84
C PHE A 92 -7.34 21.45 13.97
N VAL A 93 -7.65 22.21 12.90
CA VAL A 93 -7.63 23.69 12.92
C VAL A 93 -8.71 24.21 13.86
N VAL A 94 -9.89 23.58 13.85
CA VAL A 94 -11.01 23.90 14.73
C VAL A 94 -10.64 23.59 16.18
N CYS A 95 -10.07 22.41 16.45
CA CYS A 95 -9.58 22.04 17.77
C CYS A 95 -8.56 23.05 18.30
N PHE A 96 -7.56 23.42 17.48
CA PHE A 96 -6.54 24.38 17.87
C PHE A 96 -7.13 25.77 18.15
N PHE A 97 -8.06 26.23 17.31
CA PHE A 97 -8.79 27.48 17.54
C PHE A 97 -9.56 27.46 18.87
N MET A 98 -10.25 26.36 19.18
CA MET A 98 -11.00 26.21 20.43
C MET A 98 -10.06 26.16 21.65
N ILE A 99 -9.00 25.36 21.58
CA ILE A 99 -8.00 25.24 22.66
C ILE A 99 -7.32 26.59 22.92
N LEU A 100 -6.90 27.30 21.87
CA LEU A 100 -6.21 28.59 22.02
C LEU A 100 -7.11 29.64 22.70
N ASN A 101 -8.36 29.78 22.23
CA ASN A 101 -9.28 30.74 22.84
C ASN A 101 -9.78 30.30 24.22
N GLY A 102 -9.92 28.98 24.44
CA GLY A 102 -10.19 28.40 25.75
C GLY A 102 -9.08 28.69 26.74
N PHE A 103 -7.82 28.47 26.37
CA PHE A 103 -6.65 28.81 27.19
C PHE A 103 -6.60 30.30 27.52
N ARG A 104 -6.75 31.17 26.51
CA ARG A 104 -6.78 32.63 26.70
C ARG A 104 -7.87 33.04 27.68
N SER A 105 -9.06 32.44 27.57
CA SER A 105 -10.19 32.67 28.47
C SER A 105 -9.87 32.20 29.88
N PHE A 106 -9.43 30.95 30.04
CA PHE A 106 -9.07 30.34 31.32
C PHE A 106 -8.06 31.18 32.10
N MET A 107 -7.00 31.66 31.45
CA MET A 107 -5.97 32.49 32.09
C MET A 107 -6.50 33.82 32.63
N LYS A 108 -7.62 34.32 32.10
CA LYS A 108 -8.28 35.54 32.55
C LYS A 108 -9.51 35.29 33.45
N MET A 109 -9.90 34.03 33.66
CA MET A 109 -11.06 33.68 34.49
C MET A 109 -10.68 33.63 35.98
N ASP A 110 -11.59 34.10 36.84
CA ASP A 110 -11.46 33.95 38.30
C ASP A 110 -12.12 32.66 38.83
N GLY A 111 -12.97 32.02 38.01
CA GLY A 111 -13.79 30.85 38.35
C GLY A 111 -15.22 31.01 37.81
N LEU A 112 -16.09 30.03 38.06
CA LEU A 112 -17.51 30.08 37.65
C LEU A 112 -18.40 30.78 38.68
N ARG A 113 -19.28 31.66 38.19
CA ARG A 113 -20.36 32.28 38.96
C ARG A 113 -21.58 31.34 39.01
N PRO A 114 -22.48 31.47 40.00
CA PRO A 114 -23.64 30.57 40.14
C PRO A 114 -24.49 30.41 38.86
N LEU A 115 -24.75 31.50 38.14
CA LEU A 115 -25.48 31.46 36.86
C LEU A 115 -24.69 30.73 35.77
N GLU A 116 -23.38 30.93 35.69
CA GLU A 116 -22.52 30.25 34.71
C GLU A 116 -22.48 28.74 34.99
N THR A 117 -22.37 28.36 36.26
CA THR A 117 -22.47 26.97 36.71
C THR A 117 -23.82 26.36 36.32
N PHE A 118 -24.93 27.05 36.59
CA PHE A 118 -26.27 26.58 36.23
C PHE A 118 -26.40 26.33 34.73
N PHE A 119 -25.96 27.28 33.89
CA PHE A 119 -25.99 27.11 32.43
C PHE A 119 -25.06 25.99 31.95
N SER A 120 -23.88 25.82 32.55
CA SER A 120 -22.98 24.71 32.22
C SER A 120 -23.59 23.35 32.54
N LEU A 121 -24.25 23.21 33.69
CA LEU A 121 -24.92 21.96 34.08
C LEU A 121 -26.10 21.63 33.16
N ILE A 122 -26.91 22.64 32.79
CA ILE A 122 -28.00 22.46 31.82
C ILE A 122 -27.45 22.05 30.46
N LEU A 123 -26.42 22.76 29.96
CA LEU A 123 -25.83 22.44 28.67
C LEU A 123 -25.26 21.02 28.65
N LEU A 124 -24.55 20.63 29.71
CA LEU A 124 -24.01 19.27 29.85
C LEU A 124 -25.13 18.22 29.84
N ALA A 125 -26.23 18.45 30.56
CA ALA A 125 -27.38 17.56 30.60
C ALA A 125 -28.07 17.46 29.23
N LEU A 126 -28.32 18.58 28.56
CA LEU A 126 -28.96 18.61 27.22
C LEU A 126 -28.11 17.88 26.19
N VAL A 127 -26.80 18.10 26.18
CA VAL A 127 -25.89 17.42 25.25
C VAL A 127 -25.82 15.92 25.58
N GLY A 128 -25.71 15.54 26.85
CA GLY A 128 -25.71 14.13 27.26
C GLY A 128 -27.00 13.39 26.88
N ILE A 129 -28.17 14.00 27.10
CA ILE A 129 -29.47 13.44 26.71
C ILE A 129 -29.57 13.33 25.18
N ASN A 130 -29.18 14.37 24.44
CA ASN A 130 -29.21 14.35 22.99
C ASN A 130 -28.33 13.23 22.42
N VAL A 131 -27.12 13.03 22.95
CA VAL A 131 -26.24 11.97 22.48
C VAL A 131 -26.78 10.59 22.85
N TYR A 132 -27.36 10.43 24.04
CA TYR A 132 -27.97 9.16 24.46
C TYR A 132 -29.17 8.75 23.61
N GLN A 133 -30.00 9.72 23.18
CA GLN A 133 -31.22 9.45 22.41
C GLN A 133 -30.97 9.13 20.93
N ASN A 134 -29.86 9.58 20.34
CA ASN A 134 -29.59 9.43 18.90
C ASN A 134 -28.80 8.16 18.53
N GLU A 135 -28.38 7.34 19.50
CA GLU A 135 -27.71 6.03 19.32
C GLU A 135 -26.65 5.99 18.19
N TYR A 136 -25.40 6.31 18.52
CA TYR A 136 -24.28 6.25 17.56
C TYR A 136 -23.51 4.94 17.64
N ASP A 137 -23.13 4.37 16.48
CA ASP A 137 -22.29 3.17 16.36
C ASP A 137 -20.87 3.34 16.96
N PHE A 138 -20.42 4.58 17.10
CA PHE A 138 -19.14 4.94 17.69
C PHE A 138 -19.22 5.46 19.14
N ILE A 139 -20.38 5.42 19.81
CA ILE A 139 -20.51 5.83 21.24
C ILE A 139 -21.29 4.80 22.04
N GLU A 140 -20.68 4.28 23.09
CA GLU A 140 -21.32 3.46 24.10
C GLU A 140 -21.84 4.31 25.29
N PRO A 141 -22.90 3.87 25.99
CA PRO A 141 -23.46 4.60 27.14
C PRO A 141 -22.42 4.94 28.22
N ILE A 142 -21.43 4.07 28.45
CA ILE A 142 -20.38 4.31 29.44
C ILE A 142 -19.52 5.53 29.09
N GLN A 143 -19.30 5.81 27.80
CA GLN A 143 -18.51 6.95 27.34
C GLN A 143 -19.22 8.28 27.63
N ILE A 144 -20.56 8.31 27.51
CA ILE A 144 -21.38 9.46 27.88
C ILE A 144 -21.25 9.73 29.38
N ILE A 145 -21.38 8.68 30.21
CA ILE A 145 -21.25 8.79 31.67
C ILE A 145 -19.85 9.32 32.06
N VAL A 146 -18.79 8.74 31.50
CA VAL A 146 -17.41 9.16 31.77
C VAL A 146 -17.18 10.62 31.37
N THR A 147 -17.70 11.06 30.21
CA THR A 147 -17.61 12.47 29.77
C THR A 147 -18.33 13.41 30.74
N ILE A 148 -19.52 13.03 31.21
CA ILE A 148 -20.28 13.80 32.20
C ILE A 148 -19.50 13.90 33.51
N VAL A 149 -18.91 12.80 34.00
CA VAL A 149 -18.13 12.80 35.24
C VAL A 149 -16.93 13.74 35.14
N PHE A 150 -16.12 13.66 34.07
CA PHE A 150 -15.01 14.60 33.87
C PHE A 150 -15.47 16.05 33.79
N SER A 151 -16.54 16.32 33.04
CA SER A 151 -17.11 17.66 32.92
C SER A 151 -17.58 18.21 34.28
N LEU A 152 -18.23 17.37 35.11
CA LEU A 152 -18.66 17.76 36.45
C LEU A 152 -17.48 18.03 37.38
N LEU A 153 -16.40 17.23 37.32
CA LEU A 153 -15.18 17.48 38.08
C LEU A 153 -14.54 18.82 37.70
N ILE A 154 -14.44 19.12 36.41
CA ILE A 154 -13.92 20.41 35.93
C ILE A 154 -14.82 21.57 36.37
N ILE A 155 -16.15 21.45 36.22
CA ILE A 155 -17.10 22.48 36.69
C ILE A 155 -16.92 22.72 38.19
N PHE A 156 -16.85 21.66 39.00
CA PHE A 156 -16.63 21.75 40.44
C PHE A 156 -15.34 22.50 40.79
N MET A 157 -14.23 22.18 40.12
CA MET A 157 -12.96 22.86 40.34
C MET A 157 -12.99 24.33 39.91
N LEU A 158 -13.69 24.66 38.83
CA LEU A 158 -13.83 26.05 38.41
C LEU A 158 -14.71 26.86 39.39
N ILE A 159 -15.64 26.24 40.11
CA ILE A 159 -16.42 26.89 41.20
C ILE A 159 -15.52 27.27 42.38
N ILE A 160 -14.51 26.44 42.69
CA ILE A 160 -13.57 26.65 43.82
C ILE A 160 -12.65 27.86 43.59
N LYS A 161 -12.67 28.48 42.39
CA LYS A 161 -11.86 29.64 41.99
C LYS A 161 -10.36 29.33 42.00
N PRO A 162 -9.79 28.92 40.85
CA PRO A 162 -8.41 28.42 40.76
C PRO A 162 -7.33 29.38 41.27
N LYS A 163 -7.57 30.68 41.18
CA LYS A 163 -6.64 31.71 41.67
C LYS A 163 -6.44 31.68 43.20
N ASN A 164 -7.38 31.10 43.94
CA ASN A 164 -7.32 31.05 45.40
C ASN A 164 -6.45 29.90 45.93
N TYR A 165 -6.12 28.89 45.10
CA TYR A 165 -5.47 27.66 45.55
C TYR A 165 -4.33 27.24 44.63
N LYS A 166 -3.08 27.32 45.13
CA LYS A 166 -1.87 26.99 44.35
C LYS A 166 -1.79 25.54 43.86
N TRP A 167 -2.50 24.61 44.52
CA TRP A 167 -2.53 23.18 44.15
C TRP A 167 -3.58 22.85 43.07
N LEU A 168 -4.58 23.71 42.86
CA LEU A 168 -5.70 23.42 41.95
C LEU A 168 -5.27 23.32 40.47
N PRO A 169 -4.33 24.14 39.96
CA PRO A 169 -3.78 23.96 38.62
C PRO A 169 -3.15 22.57 38.39
N PHE A 170 -2.49 22.01 39.39
CA PHE A 170 -1.93 20.66 39.30
C PHE A 170 -3.04 19.61 39.18
N LEU A 171 -4.15 19.77 39.91
CA LEU A 171 -5.30 18.88 39.77
C LEU A 171 -5.96 19.01 38.38
N PHE A 172 -6.03 20.22 37.81
CA PHE A 172 -6.55 20.41 36.44
C PHE A 172 -5.69 19.67 35.44
N PHE A 173 -4.37 19.77 35.59
CA PHE A 173 -3.41 19.04 34.78
C PHE A 173 -3.60 17.52 34.91
N LEU A 174 -3.69 16.99 36.12
CA LEU A 174 -3.89 15.55 36.36
C LEU A 174 -5.19 15.05 35.73
N ILE A 175 -6.31 15.73 35.97
CA ILE A 175 -7.62 15.33 35.42
C ILE A 175 -7.62 15.42 33.89
N THR A 176 -7.01 16.45 33.31
CA THR A 176 -6.89 16.58 31.86
C THR A 176 -6.05 15.44 31.28
N ILE A 177 -4.93 15.07 31.92
CA ILE A 177 -4.14 13.91 31.49
C ILE A 177 -4.97 12.62 31.53
N ILE A 178 -5.73 12.40 32.60
CA ILE A 178 -6.54 11.19 32.74
C ILE A 178 -7.66 11.21 31.68
N GLU A 179 -8.36 12.31 31.48
CA GLU A 179 -9.42 12.45 30.46
C GLU A 179 -8.86 12.21 29.04
N MET A 180 -7.76 12.87 28.68
CA MET A 180 -7.12 12.70 27.37
C MET A 180 -6.57 11.28 27.20
N GLY A 181 -6.00 10.70 28.26
CA GLY A 181 -5.51 9.33 28.29
C GLY A 181 -6.62 8.30 28.11
N THR A 182 -7.76 8.49 28.79
CA THR A 182 -8.95 7.65 28.63
C THR A 182 -9.52 7.77 27.21
N ASN A 183 -9.62 8.98 26.65
CA ASN A 183 -10.00 9.16 25.24
C ASN A 183 -9.09 8.36 24.31
N THR A 184 -7.78 8.55 24.47
CA THR A 184 -6.75 7.90 23.65
C THR A 184 -6.83 6.38 23.76
N GLN A 185 -6.99 5.83 24.97
CA GLN A 185 -7.09 4.39 25.19
C GLN A 185 -8.34 3.78 24.55
N ILE A 186 -9.48 4.45 24.64
CA ILE A 186 -10.72 3.99 24.01
C ILE A 186 -10.58 4.02 22.49
N ASP A 187 -10.14 5.15 21.93
CA ASP A 187 -9.96 5.29 20.48
C ASP A 187 -8.96 4.27 19.94
N LEU A 188 -7.79 4.11 20.59
CA LEU A 188 -6.78 3.13 20.18
C LEU A 188 -7.25 1.67 20.31
N SER A 189 -8.06 1.34 21.31
CA SER A 189 -8.56 -0.04 21.48
C SER A 189 -9.63 -0.42 20.46
N ARG A 190 -10.33 0.57 19.88
CA ARG A 190 -11.35 0.40 18.84
C ARG A 190 -10.80 0.56 17.43
N LEU A 191 -9.51 0.86 17.30
CA LEU A 191 -8.77 0.79 16.06
C LEU A 191 -8.29 -0.65 15.82
N SER A 192 -8.51 -1.17 14.62
CA SER A 192 -8.05 -2.50 14.22
C SER A 192 -6.54 -2.52 13.95
N TYR A 193 -5.72 -2.30 14.99
CA TYR A 193 -4.27 -2.41 14.85
C TYR A 193 -3.84 -3.86 14.71
N VAL A 194 -2.85 -4.09 13.85
CA VAL A 194 -2.22 -5.39 13.69
C VAL A 194 -1.41 -5.70 14.96
N LYS A 195 -1.46 -6.95 15.43
CA LYS A 195 -0.72 -7.40 16.61
C LYS A 195 0.79 -7.14 16.43
N GLN A 196 1.39 -6.42 17.38
CA GLN A 196 2.83 -6.06 17.34
C GLN A 196 3.73 -7.29 17.20
N ASN A 197 3.43 -8.39 17.89
CA ASN A 197 4.22 -9.62 17.83
C ASN A 197 4.20 -10.27 16.43
N SER A 198 3.06 -10.25 15.74
CA SER A 198 2.94 -10.74 14.36
C SER A 198 3.80 -9.89 13.41
N PHE A 199 3.82 -8.57 13.60
CA PHE A 199 4.67 -7.66 12.86
C PHE A 199 6.16 -7.91 13.12
N SER A 200 6.60 -8.02 14.38
CA SER A 200 8.03 -8.23 14.68
C SER A 200 8.50 -9.59 14.18
N THR A 201 7.70 -10.65 14.38
CA THR A 201 8.02 -12.00 13.90
C THR A 201 8.21 -12.00 12.38
N TYR A 202 7.26 -11.42 11.63
CA TYR A 202 7.38 -11.29 10.18
C TYR A 202 8.64 -10.53 9.76
N GLN A 203 8.93 -9.41 10.43
CA GLN A 203 10.07 -8.56 10.07
C GLN A 203 11.40 -9.25 10.35
N HIS A 204 11.52 -9.99 11.46
CA HIS A 204 12.73 -10.74 11.77
C HIS A 204 12.99 -11.85 10.75
N LEU A 205 11.96 -12.63 10.39
CA LEU A 205 12.08 -13.67 9.36
C LEU A 205 12.50 -13.08 8.01
N LEU A 206 11.82 -12.02 7.56
CA LEU A 206 12.12 -11.38 6.30
C LEU A 206 13.53 -10.76 6.29
N ASN A 207 13.94 -10.07 7.35
CA ASN A 207 15.28 -9.49 7.43
C ASN A 207 16.38 -10.55 7.34
N ALA A 208 16.22 -11.69 8.01
CA ALA A 208 17.19 -12.78 7.96
C ALA A 208 17.34 -13.36 6.54
N ASP A 209 16.23 -13.55 5.82
CA ASP A 209 16.25 -14.02 4.43
C ASP A 209 16.92 -12.98 3.50
N ILE A 210 16.60 -11.70 3.68
CA ILE A 210 17.18 -10.60 2.89
C ILE A 210 18.67 -10.42 3.15
N GLU A 211 19.12 -10.52 4.40
CA GLU A 211 20.55 -10.49 4.77
C GLU A 211 21.31 -11.65 4.12
N THR A 212 20.73 -12.86 4.16
CA THR A 212 21.32 -14.04 3.50
C THR A 212 21.53 -13.81 1.99
N ILE A 213 20.58 -13.17 1.32
CA ILE A 213 20.69 -12.85 -0.12
C ILE A 213 21.77 -11.77 -0.35
N LYS A 214 21.82 -10.72 0.48
CA LYS A 214 22.80 -9.64 0.38
C LYS A 214 24.24 -10.10 0.60
N ASP A 215 24.45 -11.07 1.47
CA ASP A 215 25.77 -11.65 1.71
C ASP A 215 26.25 -12.50 0.52
N LYS A 216 25.31 -13.11 -0.22
CA LYS A 216 25.61 -13.93 -1.41
C LYS A 216 25.83 -13.08 -2.66
N ASP A 217 25.05 -12.01 -2.85
CA ASP A 217 25.09 -11.17 -4.05
C ASP A 217 25.09 -9.68 -3.68
N THR A 218 26.12 -8.98 -4.18
CA THR A 218 26.33 -7.54 -3.99
C THR A 218 25.91 -6.71 -5.21
N GLY A 219 25.54 -7.37 -6.30
CA GLY A 219 25.05 -6.75 -7.52
C GLY A 219 23.62 -6.21 -7.37
N PHE A 220 23.09 -5.66 -8.46
CA PHE A 220 21.67 -5.32 -8.50
C PHE A 220 20.83 -6.56 -8.85
N TYR A 221 19.79 -6.78 -8.07
CA TYR A 221 18.76 -7.79 -8.31
C TYR A 221 17.44 -7.34 -7.70
N ARG A 222 16.34 -7.92 -8.16
CA ARG A 222 15.05 -7.82 -7.47
C ARG A 222 14.74 -9.12 -6.74
N ILE A 223 14.03 -8.96 -5.62
CA ILE A 223 13.52 -10.06 -4.80
C ILE A 223 12.00 -9.99 -4.79
N GLU A 224 11.35 -11.12 -5.02
CA GLU A 224 9.91 -11.27 -4.84
C GLU A 224 9.57 -12.46 -3.94
N LYS A 225 8.31 -12.53 -3.52
CA LYS A 225 7.87 -13.46 -2.48
C LYS A 225 6.52 -14.07 -2.81
N THR A 226 6.27 -15.28 -2.33
CA THR A 226 4.94 -15.90 -2.42
C THR A 226 3.97 -15.44 -1.32
N PHE A 227 4.47 -14.65 -0.37
CA PHE A 227 3.74 -14.12 0.77
C PHE A 227 4.03 -12.62 0.93
N SER A 228 3.11 -11.90 1.57
CA SER A 228 3.26 -10.45 1.80
C SER A 228 2.52 -10.03 3.05
N ARG A 229 3.14 -9.15 3.84
CA ARG A 229 2.44 -8.45 4.93
C ARG A 229 1.87 -7.11 4.45
N SER A 230 2.60 -6.43 3.57
CA SER A 230 2.19 -5.18 2.95
C SER A 230 2.75 -5.05 1.55
N LYS A 231 2.14 -4.20 0.73
CA LYS A 231 2.62 -3.89 -0.64
C LYS A 231 3.99 -3.18 -0.66
N ASN A 232 4.52 -2.80 0.51
CA ASN A 232 5.74 -2.03 0.68
C ASN A 232 6.73 -2.72 1.63
N ASP A 233 6.68 -4.04 1.75
CA ASP A 233 7.64 -4.81 2.57
C ASP A 233 9.09 -4.54 2.16
N SER A 234 9.31 -4.21 0.87
CA SER A 234 10.60 -3.80 0.29
C SER A 234 11.18 -2.53 0.91
N PHE A 235 10.35 -1.53 1.22
CA PHE A 235 10.81 -0.35 1.95
C PHE A 235 11.19 -0.68 3.39
N GLN A 236 10.45 -1.61 4.01
CA GLN A 236 10.67 -1.96 5.41
C GLN A 236 11.94 -2.79 5.61
N ALA A 237 12.20 -3.76 4.74
CA ALA A 237 13.39 -4.62 4.82
C ALA A 237 14.54 -4.21 3.87
N ASN A 238 14.39 -3.05 3.20
CA ASN A 238 15.41 -2.43 2.34
C ASN A 238 15.96 -3.38 1.25
N TYR A 239 15.10 -3.79 0.31
CA TYR A 239 15.50 -4.57 -0.87
C TYR A 239 14.75 -4.11 -2.13
N PRO A 240 15.31 -4.26 -3.35
CA PRO A 240 14.60 -3.92 -4.58
C PRO A 240 13.50 -4.93 -4.90
N SER A 241 12.30 -4.43 -5.19
CA SER A 241 11.10 -5.23 -5.52
C SER A 241 10.30 -4.54 -6.61
N VAL A 242 9.52 -5.33 -7.35
CA VAL A 242 8.47 -4.91 -8.28
C VAL A 242 7.20 -4.52 -7.52
N SER A 243 6.88 -5.23 -6.44
CA SER A 243 5.73 -4.92 -5.58
C SER A 243 5.89 -3.55 -4.94
N HIS A 244 4.91 -2.66 -5.14
CA HIS A 244 4.97 -1.27 -4.70
C HIS A 244 3.58 -0.67 -4.51
N PHE A 245 3.39 0.13 -3.45
CA PHE A 245 2.25 1.02 -3.29
C PHE A 245 2.72 2.48 -3.07
N SER A 246 2.14 3.39 -3.83
CA SER A 246 2.28 4.84 -3.64
C SER A 246 1.04 5.57 -4.15
N SER A 247 0.57 6.57 -3.40
CA SER A 247 -0.51 7.45 -3.85
C SER A 247 -0.11 8.38 -5.00
N THR A 248 1.19 8.43 -5.32
CA THR A 248 1.74 9.22 -6.44
C THR A 248 2.24 8.33 -7.57
N PHE A 249 1.87 7.04 -7.57
CA PHE A 249 2.35 6.08 -8.55
C PHE A 249 1.82 6.38 -9.95
N GLU A 250 2.71 6.44 -10.93
CA GLU A 250 2.39 6.76 -12.32
C GLU A 250 1.50 5.69 -12.94
N LYS A 251 0.36 6.09 -13.51
CA LYS A 251 -0.69 5.18 -14.02
C LYS A 251 -0.19 4.21 -15.08
N GLU A 252 0.80 4.62 -15.86
CA GLU A 252 1.39 3.83 -16.94
C GLU A 252 2.01 2.52 -16.45
N LEU A 253 2.55 2.49 -15.23
CA LEU A 253 3.14 1.29 -14.66
C LEU A 253 2.05 0.25 -14.30
N PRO A 254 1.07 0.52 -13.40
CA PRO A 254 -0.04 -0.40 -13.17
C PRO A 254 -0.74 -0.86 -14.45
N THR A 255 -0.87 0.00 -15.48
CA THR A 255 -1.40 -0.43 -16.78
C THR A 255 -0.53 -1.50 -17.44
N LEU A 256 0.80 -1.30 -17.51
CA LEU A 256 1.73 -2.29 -18.07
C LEU A 256 1.67 -3.62 -17.30
N PHE A 257 1.73 -3.58 -15.96
CA PHE A 257 1.71 -4.79 -15.13
C PHE A 257 0.38 -5.54 -15.22
N GLY A 258 -0.75 -4.82 -15.29
CA GLY A 258 -2.06 -5.43 -15.55
C GLY A 258 -2.14 -6.08 -16.92
N GLN A 259 -1.54 -5.48 -17.96
CA GLN A 259 -1.44 -6.07 -19.29
C GLN A 259 -0.54 -7.31 -19.34
N LEU A 260 0.45 -7.41 -18.45
CA LEU A 260 1.28 -8.61 -18.28
C LEU A 260 0.58 -9.72 -17.48
N GLY A 261 -0.62 -9.47 -16.94
CA GLY A 261 -1.42 -10.45 -16.22
C GLY A 261 -1.16 -10.51 -14.71
N LEU A 262 -0.73 -9.39 -14.13
CA LEU A 262 -0.41 -9.27 -12.71
C LEU A 262 -1.47 -8.44 -11.97
N PRO A 263 -1.71 -8.65 -10.66
CA PRO A 263 -2.65 -7.85 -9.90
C PRO A 263 -2.20 -6.40 -9.68
N VAL A 264 -3.08 -5.46 -10.03
CA VAL A 264 -2.81 -4.03 -9.97
C VAL A 264 -4.02 -3.24 -9.46
N GLY A 265 -3.75 -2.04 -8.95
CA GLY A 265 -4.77 -1.04 -8.63
C GLY A 265 -4.28 0.37 -8.92
N ASP A 266 -5.06 1.39 -8.55
CA ASP A 266 -4.78 2.78 -8.95
C ASP A 266 -3.51 3.38 -8.32
N GLY A 267 -3.00 2.77 -7.25
CA GLY A 267 -1.76 3.18 -6.59
C GLY A 267 -0.84 2.03 -6.24
N PHE A 268 -1.00 0.85 -6.85
CA PHE A 268 -0.12 -0.28 -6.58
C PHE A 268 0.02 -1.29 -7.71
N VAL A 269 1.14 -2.01 -7.62
CA VAL A 269 1.40 -3.30 -8.27
C VAL A 269 1.70 -4.31 -7.17
N SER A 270 1.05 -5.47 -7.21
CA SER A 270 1.39 -6.60 -6.35
C SER A 270 1.96 -7.69 -7.24
N TYR A 271 3.25 -7.99 -7.12
CA TYR A 271 3.87 -9.01 -7.94
C TYR A 271 3.51 -10.40 -7.41
N SER A 272 2.49 -11.00 -8.02
CA SER A 272 2.05 -12.35 -7.72
C SER A 272 1.59 -13.02 -9.01
N ASN A 273 1.76 -14.35 -9.08
CA ASN A 273 1.49 -15.17 -10.25
C ASN A 273 2.36 -14.79 -11.47
N GLY A 274 3.60 -14.35 -11.23
CA GLY A 274 4.57 -14.12 -12.31
C GLY A 274 4.87 -15.39 -13.09
N THR A 275 5.07 -15.29 -14.40
CA THR A 275 5.56 -16.38 -15.26
C THR A 275 7.08 -16.38 -15.31
N LEU A 276 7.69 -17.45 -15.85
CA LEU A 276 9.13 -17.44 -16.13
C LEU A 276 9.55 -16.26 -17.03
N ILE A 277 8.68 -15.79 -17.94
CA ILE A 277 8.96 -14.61 -18.78
C ILE A 277 8.93 -13.32 -17.97
N THR A 278 7.91 -13.08 -17.14
CA THR A 278 7.84 -11.84 -16.35
C THR A 278 8.92 -11.79 -15.28
N ASP A 279 9.23 -12.93 -14.65
CA ASP A 279 10.34 -13.05 -13.69
C ASP A 279 11.68 -12.68 -14.34
N SER A 280 11.89 -13.15 -15.58
CA SER A 280 13.08 -12.82 -16.36
C SER A 280 13.12 -11.34 -16.76
N LEU A 281 12.05 -10.84 -17.38
CA LEU A 281 11.93 -9.46 -17.89
C LEU A 281 12.18 -8.41 -16.79
N LEU A 282 11.67 -8.68 -15.58
CA LEU A 282 11.74 -7.78 -14.44
C LEU A 282 12.97 -8.05 -13.57
N GLY A 283 13.91 -8.88 -14.00
CA GLY A 283 15.16 -9.13 -13.28
C GLY A 283 14.95 -9.64 -11.85
N ILE A 284 13.93 -10.47 -11.63
CA ILE A 284 13.67 -11.10 -10.34
C ILE A 284 14.63 -12.28 -10.21
N LYS A 285 15.78 -12.03 -9.58
CA LYS A 285 16.85 -13.02 -9.41
C LYS A 285 16.65 -13.91 -8.19
N TYR A 286 16.01 -13.39 -7.15
CA TYR A 286 15.75 -14.14 -5.93
C TYR A 286 14.26 -14.21 -5.62
N TYR A 287 13.82 -15.38 -5.17
CA TYR A 287 12.45 -15.60 -4.73
C TYR A 287 12.44 -16.20 -3.33
N ILE A 288 11.61 -15.67 -2.43
CA ILE A 288 11.42 -16.24 -1.08
C ILE A 288 10.02 -16.84 -1.02
N SER A 289 9.94 -18.16 -0.85
CA SER A 289 8.65 -18.85 -0.72
C SER A 289 8.36 -19.26 0.71
N GLU A 290 7.10 -19.57 0.98
CA GLU A 290 6.72 -20.41 2.11
C GLU A 290 7.19 -21.85 1.90
N GLN A 291 7.25 -22.62 2.99
CA GLN A 291 7.40 -24.06 2.93
C GLN A 291 6.17 -24.71 2.29
N ASN A 292 6.30 -25.19 1.05
CA ASN A 292 5.22 -25.80 0.30
C ASN A 292 5.71 -27.00 -0.51
N GLU A 293 5.05 -28.15 -0.34
CA GLU A 293 5.38 -29.37 -1.08
C GLU A 293 5.16 -29.22 -2.58
N LEU A 294 4.26 -28.33 -3.02
CA LEU A 294 4.05 -28.03 -4.43
C LEU A 294 5.31 -27.49 -5.11
N TYR A 295 6.28 -26.90 -4.39
CA TYR A 295 7.52 -26.38 -4.96
C TYR A 295 8.70 -27.35 -4.85
N ARG A 296 8.54 -28.45 -4.12
CA ARG A 296 9.61 -29.42 -3.90
C ARG A 296 9.53 -30.49 -4.98
N TYR A 297 10.57 -30.58 -5.81
CA TYR A 297 10.67 -31.64 -6.80
C TYR A 297 11.10 -32.94 -6.10
N SER A 298 10.37 -34.03 -6.33
CA SER A 298 10.76 -35.37 -5.90
C SER A 298 11.90 -35.88 -6.80
N LEU A 299 13.12 -35.37 -6.62
CA LEU A 299 14.31 -36.03 -7.16
C LEU A 299 14.54 -37.29 -6.32
N SER A 300 14.10 -38.44 -6.81
CA SER A 300 14.65 -39.71 -6.38
C SER A 300 16.17 -39.68 -6.56
N GLU A 301 16.89 -39.94 -5.47
CA GLU A 301 18.27 -40.44 -5.38
C GLU A 301 19.48 -39.49 -5.46
N ASN A 302 19.36 -38.16 -5.58
CA ASN A 302 20.54 -37.29 -5.38
C ASN A 302 20.19 -35.89 -4.79
N ASN A 303 20.11 -35.78 -3.46
CA ASN A 303 21.31 -35.39 -2.74
C ASN A 303 21.61 -33.91 -2.46
N VAL A 304 20.84 -32.92 -2.93
CA VAL A 304 21.29 -31.50 -2.77
C VAL A 304 20.85 -30.86 -1.44
N LEU A 305 19.77 -31.33 -0.81
CA LEU A 305 19.24 -30.73 0.44
C LEU A 305 18.96 -31.74 1.55
N ASP A 306 19.60 -32.92 1.52
CA ASP A 306 19.36 -34.01 2.49
C ASP A 306 19.97 -33.80 3.88
N LYS A 307 20.36 -32.55 4.17
CA LYS A 307 20.52 -32.10 5.54
C LYS A 307 19.69 -30.84 5.66
N PRO A 308 18.66 -30.81 6.51
CA PRO A 308 18.21 -29.51 6.98
C PRO A 308 19.44 -28.91 7.63
N LEU A 309 19.97 -27.82 7.07
CA LEU A 309 20.92 -26.96 7.76
C LEU A 309 20.14 -26.30 8.90
N LEU A 310 19.78 -27.13 9.90
CA LEU A 310 19.27 -26.71 11.19
C LEU A 310 20.40 -25.90 11.79
N LEU A 311 20.27 -24.59 11.65
CA LEU A 311 21.00 -23.60 12.42
C LEU A 311 20.78 -23.96 13.89
N GLU A 312 21.77 -24.53 14.57
CA GLU A 312 21.81 -24.54 16.04
C GLU A 312 21.66 -23.12 16.61
N GLU A 313 21.90 -22.10 15.78
CA GLU A 313 21.65 -20.69 16.07
C GLU A 313 20.16 -20.32 16.14
N GLU A 314 19.26 -20.92 15.31
CA GLU A 314 17.80 -20.68 15.40
C GLU A 314 17.24 -21.19 16.73
N LYS A 315 17.74 -22.34 17.23
CA LYS A 315 17.34 -22.86 18.55
C LYS A 315 17.74 -21.95 19.71
N LYS A 316 18.79 -21.13 19.57
CA LYS A 316 19.19 -20.14 20.58
C LYS A 316 18.39 -18.83 20.49
N GLN A 317 17.89 -18.47 19.31
CA GLN A 317 17.02 -17.29 19.10
C GLN A 317 15.52 -17.56 19.35
N ASN A 318 15.12 -18.83 19.50
CA ASN A 318 13.75 -19.31 19.70
C ASN A 318 12.97 -18.82 20.95
N LYS A 319 13.49 -17.86 21.73
CA LYS A 319 12.71 -17.22 22.81
C LYS A 319 11.82 -16.06 22.34
N LEU A 320 11.95 -15.61 21.09
CA LEU A 320 11.17 -14.47 20.54
C LEU A 320 10.08 -14.86 19.54
N PHE A 321 9.96 -16.13 19.14
CA PHE A 321 9.07 -16.52 18.05
C PHE A 321 7.71 -17.00 18.56
N ASN A 322 6.64 -16.40 18.04
CA ASN A 322 5.29 -16.95 18.17
C ASN A 322 5.19 -18.23 17.33
N PRO A 323 5.06 -19.43 17.93
CA PRO A 323 5.02 -20.69 17.17
C PRO A 323 3.83 -20.75 16.21
N ASP A 324 2.73 -20.06 16.54
CA ASP A 324 1.48 -20.04 15.77
C ASP A 324 1.51 -19.02 14.62
N PHE A 325 2.63 -18.32 14.39
CA PHE A 325 2.73 -17.36 13.30
C PHE A 325 2.65 -18.07 11.93
N GLN A 326 1.76 -17.55 11.08
CA GLN A 326 1.57 -18.00 9.70
C GLN A 326 1.86 -16.87 8.72
N LEU A 327 2.51 -17.20 7.61
CA LEU A 327 2.75 -16.28 6.50
C LEU A 327 1.43 -16.00 5.78
N SER A 328 1.18 -14.73 5.44
CA SER A 328 0.05 -14.33 4.61
C SER A 328 0.40 -14.57 3.14
N LEU A 329 0.02 -15.73 2.63
CA LEU A 329 0.28 -16.15 1.25
C LEU A 329 -0.51 -15.29 0.26
N ILE A 330 0.08 -15.02 -0.90
CA ILE A 330 -0.53 -14.21 -1.97
C ILE A 330 -0.54 -14.91 -3.34
N GLN A 331 0.12 -16.06 -3.46
CA GLN A 331 0.17 -16.86 -4.69
C GLN A 331 0.56 -18.31 -4.41
N THR A 332 0.24 -19.17 -5.37
CA THR A 332 0.81 -20.51 -5.52
C THR A 332 1.59 -20.55 -6.84
N LYS A 333 2.88 -20.90 -6.78
CA LYS A 333 3.81 -20.77 -7.92
C LYS A 333 4.64 -22.06 -8.17
N PRO A 334 4.04 -23.14 -8.74
CA PRO A 334 4.73 -24.41 -8.99
C PRO A 334 6.03 -24.31 -9.83
N ASP A 335 6.12 -23.34 -10.73
CA ASP A 335 7.30 -23.10 -11.57
C ASP A 335 8.53 -22.59 -10.80
N LEU A 336 8.44 -22.33 -9.48
CA LEU A 336 9.60 -22.19 -8.60
C LEU A 336 10.52 -23.43 -8.62
N ARG A 337 9.98 -24.60 -9.01
CA ARG A 337 10.78 -25.81 -9.28
C ARG A 337 11.83 -25.62 -10.38
N SER A 338 11.69 -24.60 -11.23
CA SER A 338 12.70 -24.21 -12.24
C SER A 338 13.91 -23.51 -11.62
N TYR A 339 13.81 -23.07 -10.37
CA TYR A 339 14.81 -22.26 -9.69
C TYR A 339 15.61 -23.09 -8.69
N LEU A 340 16.83 -22.65 -8.40
CA LEU A 340 17.74 -23.39 -7.54
C LEU A 340 17.54 -22.96 -6.08
N PRO A 341 17.02 -23.82 -5.18
CA PRO A 341 16.98 -23.51 -3.76
C PRO A 341 18.41 -23.48 -3.20
N PHE A 342 18.74 -22.51 -2.35
CA PHE A 342 20.07 -22.43 -1.73
C PHE A 342 20.05 -22.12 -0.24
N LYS A 343 18.92 -21.70 0.33
CA LYS A 343 18.73 -21.54 1.77
C LYS A 343 17.32 -21.95 2.17
N GLU A 344 17.22 -22.57 3.33
CA GLU A 344 15.95 -22.98 3.91
C GLU A 344 15.94 -22.63 5.41
N SER A 345 14.80 -22.14 5.89
CA SER A 345 14.50 -21.87 7.30
C SER A 345 13.27 -22.66 7.74
N SER A 346 12.89 -22.54 9.02
CA SER A 346 11.66 -23.16 9.53
C SER A 346 10.36 -22.72 8.84
N LYS A 347 10.34 -21.56 8.14
CA LYS A 347 9.14 -20.98 7.53
C LYS A 347 9.28 -20.70 6.03
N THR A 348 10.51 -20.55 5.53
CA THR A 348 10.77 -20.06 4.16
C THR A 348 11.85 -20.86 3.44
N VAL A 349 11.81 -20.81 2.10
CA VAL A 349 12.85 -21.31 1.20
C VAL A 349 13.26 -20.18 0.25
N ILE A 350 14.56 -20.02 0.02
CA ILE A 350 15.12 -19.02 -0.88
C ILE A 350 15.63 -19.69 -2.16
N TYR A 351 15.16 -19.19 -3.30
CA TYR A 351 15.49 -19.66 -4.63
C TYR A 351 16.28 -18.61 -5.41
N GLU A 352 17.20 -19.08 -6.26
CA GLU A 352 17.89 -18.28 -7.26
C GLU A 352 17.35 -18.63 -8.66
N ASN A 353 16.81 -17.61 -9.33
CA ASN A 353 16.31 -17.67 -10.70
C ASN A 353 17.47 -17.49 -11.71
N PRO A 354 17.84 -18.53 -12.48
CA PRO A 354 18.92 -18.43 -13.45
C PRO A 354 18.53 -17.64 -14.72
N TYR A 355 17.25 -17.36 -14.92
CA TYR A 355 16.72 -16.71 -16.12
C TYR A 355 16.57 -15.20 -15.98
N ALA A 356 16.84 -14.63 -14.79
CA ALA A 356 16.70 -13.21 -14.54
C ALA A 356 17.55 -12.37 -15.51
N PHE A 357 16.93 -11.35 -16.12
CA PHE A 357 17.67 -10.40 -16.93
C PHE A 357 18.47 -9.44 -16.06
N PRO A 358 19.64 -9.01 -16.56
CA PRO A 358 20.32 -7.85 -16.00
C PRO A 358 19.43 -6.61 -16.08
N LEU A 359 19.71 -5.60 -15.25
CA LEU A 359 18.94 -4.36 -15.26
C LEU A 359 18.95 -3.64 -16.62
N LEU A 360 20.08 -3.76 -17.37
CA LEU A 360 20.26 -3.21 -18.70
C LEU A 360 20.90 -4.25 -19.63
N PHE A 361 20.33 -4.42 -20.82
CA PHE A 361 20.84 -5.33 -21.85
C PHE A 361 20.50 -4.84 -23.26
N GLY A 362 21.27 -5.28 -24.25
CA GLY A 362 21.02 -4.98 -25.66
C GLY A 362 19.74 -5.67 -26.17
N SER A 363 18.91 -4.94 -26.92
CA SER A 363 17.67 -5.47 -27.51
C SER A 363 17.48 -5.01 -28.96
N ASP A 364 16.63 -5.72 -29.66
CA ASP A 364 16.15 -5.34 -30.99
C ASP A 364 15.22 -4.11 -30.90
N ARG A 365 15.12 -3.34 -31.99
CA ARG A 365 14.35 -2.09 -32.04
C ARG A 365 12.84 -2.28 -32.06
N SER A 366 12.36 -3.46 -32.47
CA SER A 366 10.93 -3.78 -32.58
C SER A 366 10.17 -3.65 -31.26
N ILE A 367 10.84 -3.68 -30.11
CA ILE A 367 10.21 -3.42 -28.81
C ILE A 367 9.55 -2.03 -28.71
N LEU A 368 10.01 -1.05 -29.49
CA LEU A 368 9.42 0.30 -29.53
C LEU A 368 8.03 0.33 -30.17
N THR A 369 7.68 -0.68 -30.98
CA THR A 369 6.40 -0.76 -31.70
C THR A 369 5.43 -1.74 -31.07
N VAL A 370 5.79 -2.36 -29.94
CA VAL A 370 4.92 -3.30 -29.24
C VAL A 370 3.79 -2.54 -28.58
N GLU A 371 2.58 -2.80 -29.06
CA GLU A 371 1.34 -2.38 -28.44
C GLU A 371 0.73 -3.53 -27.64
N SER A 372 0.01 -3.19 -26.58
CA SER A 372 -0.65 -4.20 -25.77
C SER A 372 -1.96 -4.64 -26.42
N PRO A 373 -2.17 -5.95 -26.64
CA PRO A 373 -3.47 -6.47 -27.01
C PRO A 373 -4.43 -6.42 -25.80
N ASP A 374 -5.65 -5.90 -26.00
CA ASP A 374 -6.67 -5.87 -24.95
C ASP A 374 -6.92 -7.26 -24.36
N ASN A 375 -6.79 -7.37 -23.04
CA ASN A 375 -7.09 -8.55 -22.21
C ASN A 375 -6.42 -9.87 -22.66
N ARG A 376 -5.20 -9.83 -23.21
CA ARG A 376 -4.46 -11.05 -23.60
C ARG A 376 -3.03 -11.09 -23.06
N PRO A 377 -2.85 -11.34 -21.75
CA PRO A 377 -1.54 -11.25 -21.10
C PRO A 377 -0.51 -12.24 -21.65
N ILE A 378 -0.90 -13.48 -21.94
CA ILE A 378 -0.02 -14.50 -22.53
C ILE A 378 0.55 -14.04 -23.88
N ARG A 379 -0.31 -13.56 -24.78
CA ARG A 379 0.09 -13.02 -26.09
C ARG A 379 0.98 -11.78 -25.95
N PHE A 380 0.68 -10.93 -24.97
CA PHE A 380 1.48 -9.74 -24.71
C PHE A 380 2.88 -10.11 -24.22
N GLN A 381 2.99 -11.02 -23.24
CA GLN A 381 4.28 -11.54 -22.77
C GLN A 381 5.10 -12.16 -23.92
N GLU A 382 4.49 -12.97 -24.78
CA GLU A 382 5.14 -13.53 -25.97
C GLU A 382 5.65 -12.44 -26.93
N THR A 383 4.80 -11.45 -27.21
CA THR A 383 5.16 -10.37 -28.15
C THR A 383 6.31 -9.53 -27.60
N VAL A 384 6.32 -9.25 -26.29
CA VAL A 384 7.39 -8.51 -25.63
C VAL A 384 8.72 -9.26 -25.75
N ILE A 385 8.77 -10.53 -25.33
CA ILE A 385 10.03 -11.28 -25.32
C ILE A 385 10.55 -11.53 -26.74
N ARG A 386 9.65 -11.81 -27.69
CA ARG A 386 9.97 -11.99 -29.11
C ARG A 386 10.58 -10.71 -29.71
N SER A 387 9.99 -9.56 -29.39
CA SER A 387 10.44 -8.27 -29.90
C SER A 387 11.76 -7.83 -29.26
N LEU A 388 11.98 -8.13 -27.97
CA LEU A 388 13.29 -7.88 -27.33
C LEU A 388 14.41 -8.67 -28.01
N ALA A 389 14.13 -9.94 -28.34
CA ALA A 389 15.12 -10.87 -28.91
C ALA A 389 15.27 -10.77 -30.45
N GLY A 390 14.45 -9.97 -31.14
CA GLY A 390 14.45 -9.87 -32.60
C GLY A 390 14.01 -11.16 -33.29
N LEU A 391 13.10 -11.91 -32.68
CA LEU A 391 12.63 -13.20 -33.19
C LEU A 391 11.50 -13.02 -34.22
N PRO A 392 11.40 -13.88 -35.26
CA PRO A 392 10.33 -13.79 -36.25
C PRO A 392 8.93 -13.99 -35.64
N ASN A 393 7.92 -13.28 -36.14
CA ASN A 393 6.54 -13.35 -35.62
C ASN A 393 5.89 -14.75 -35.58
N LYS A 394 6.42 -15.71 -36.33
CA LYS A 394 5.96 -17.10 -36.34
C LYS A 394 6.52 -17.96 -35.19
N THR A 395 7.51 -17.46 -34.45
CA THR A 395 8.05 -18.16 -33.29
C THR A 395 7.06 -18.00 -32.13
N GLY A 396 6.30 -19.05 -31.85
CA GLY A 396 5.43 -19.15 -30.67
C GLY A 396 6.22 -19.66 -29.46
N LEU A 397 5.98 -19.07 -28.31
CA LEU A 397 6.49 -19.53 -27.01
C LEU A 397 5.38 -20.16 -26.18
N PHE A 398 4.17 -19.62 -26.25
CA PHE A 398 3.02 -20.21 -25.59
C PHE A 398 2.19 -21.01 -26.57
N ILE A 399 1.99 -22.28 -26.27
CA ILE A 399 1.24 -23.23 -27.08
C ILE A 399 -0.09 -23.49 -26.35
N PRO A 400 -1.24 -23.10 -26.94
CA PRO A 400 -2.55 -23.42 -26.37
C PRO A 400 -2.69 -24.92 -26.12
N THR A 401 -3.27 -25.30 -25.00
CA THR A 401 -3.47 -26.69 -24.58
C THR A 401 -4.89 -26.84 -24.05
N ASP A 402 -5.53 -27.96 -24.33
CA ASP A 402 -6.89 -28.26 -23.87
C ASP A 402 -6.87 -29.03 -22.54
N PHE A 403 -7.96 -28.95 -21.79
CA PHE A 403 -8.19 -29.87 -20.67
C PHE A 403 -8.67 -31.23 -21.21
N ASP A 404 -8.10 -32.33 -20.69
CA ASP A 404 -8.48 -33.69 -21.07
C ASP A 404 -9.92 -34.00 -20.64
N THR A 405 -10.28 -33.61 -19.41
CA THR A 405 -11.62 -33.85 -18.85
C THR A 405 -12.07 -32.74 -17.91
N THR A 406 -13.38 -32.60 -17.75
CA THR A 406 -14.01 -31.71 -16.76
C THR A 406 -15.03 -32.49 -15.94
N VAL A 407 -14.86 -32.48 -14.61
CA VAL A 407 -15.73 -33.18 -13.65
C VAL A 407 -16.62 -32.16 -12.94
N TYR A 408 -17.92 -32.43 -12.94
CA TYR A 408 -18.95 -31.57 -12.35
C TYR A 408 -19.50 -32.16 -11.05
N GLN A 409 -19.58 -31.36 -10.00
CA GLN A 409 -20.20 -31.74 -8.74
C GLN A 409 -21.27 -30.70 -8.37
N ASN A 410 -22.56 -31.12 -8.35
CA ASN A 410 -23.70 -30.28 -7.96
C ASN A 410 -23.80 -28.95 -8.74
N VAL A 411 -23.41 -28.97 -10.02
CA VAL A 411 -23.51 -27.82 -10.92
C VAL A 411 -24.19 -28.23 -12.23
N SER A 412 -24.99 -27.34 -12.78
CA SER A 412 -25.42 -27.40 -14.18
C SER A 412 -24.61 -26.42 -15.01
N VAL A 413 -24.31 -26.81 -16.25
CA VAL A 413 -23.58 -25.97 -17.21
C VAL A 413 -24.59 -25.29 -18.12
N THR A 414 -24.47 -23.98 -18.28
CA THR A 414 -25.18 -23.22 -19.30
C THR A 414 -24.15 -22.57 -20.21
N GLN A 415 -24.18 -22.94 -21.50
CA GLN A 415 -23.26 -22.39 -22.50
C GLN A 415 -23.94 -21.23 -23.22
N SER A 416 -23.31 -20.05 -23.19
CA SER A 416 -23.56 -18.99 -24.16
C SER A 416 -22.40 -18.96 -25.14
N PHE A 417 -22.60 -18.40 -26.34
CA PHE A 417 -21.73 -18.44 -27.53
C PHE A 417 -20.20 -18.35 -27.32
N LYS A 418 -19.71 -17.80 -26.20
CA LYS A 418 -18.29 -17.79 -25.78
C LYS A 418 -18.01 -18.01 -24.29
N ASN A 419 -19.03 -18.06 -23.43
CA ASN A 419 -18.85 -18.05 -21.96
C ASN A 419 -19.53 -19.27 -21.35
N GLN A 420 -18.82 -19.96 -20.45
CA GLN A 420 -19.39 -21.06 -19.68
C GLN A 420 -19.83 -20.56 -18.30
N SER A 421 -21.10 -20.78 -17.99
CA SER A 421 -21.65 -20.49 -16.66
C SER A 421 -21.99 -21.79 -15.94
N TYR A 422 -21.55 -21.89 -14.68
CA TYR A 422 -21.82 -23.01 -13.78
C TYR A 422 -22.76 -22.53 -12.69
N VAL A 423 -23.90 -23.21 -12.52
CA VAL A 423 -24.94 -22.84 -11.56
C VAL A 423 -25.14 -23.97 -10.57
N LYS A 424 -25.14 -23.67 -9.27
CA LYS A 424 -25.43 -24.65 -8.22
C LYS A 424 -26.82 -25.26 -8.45
N GLN A 425 -26.90 -26.59 -8.47
CA GLN A 425 -28.18 -27.29 -8.56
C GLN A 425 -28.89 -27.34 -7.21
N ILE A 426 -28.13 -27.60 -6.13
CA ILE A 426 -28.61 -27.62 -4.74
C ILE A 426 -27.87 -26.55 -3.95
N PHE A 427 -28.57 -25.49 -3.55
CA PHE A 427 -27.99 -24.27 -2.95
C PHE A 427 -27.15 -24.55 -1.68
N ASN A 428 -27.62 -25.42 -0.79
CA ASN A 428 -26.98 -25.73 0.50
C ASN A 428 -25.98 -26.89 0.46
N LYS A 429 -25.63 -27.42 -0.72
CA LYS A 429 -24.60 -28.45 -0.86
C LYS A 429 -23.37 -27.87 -1.53
N GLU A 430 -22.21 -28.44 -1.22
CA GLU A 430 -20.98 -28.12 -1.94
C GLU A 430 -21.16 -28.31 -3.44
N ALA A 431 -20.58 -27.40 -4.21
CA ALA A 431 -20.62 -27.45 -5.66
C ALA A 431 -19.25 -27.07 -6.21
N SER A 432 -18.80 -27.79 -7.24
CA SER A 432 -17.49 -27.54 -7.83
C SER A 432 -17.41 -27.98 -9.28
N VAL A 433 -16.42 -27.42 -9.97
CA VAL A 433 -15.98 -27.84 -11.29
C VAL A 433 -14.50 -28.17 -11.18
N THR A 434 -14.08 -29.34 -11.67
CA THR A 434 -12.67 -29.76 -11.66
C THR A 434 -12.19 -30.00 -13.08
N PHE A 435 -11.20 -29.23 -13.50
CA PHE A 435 -10.54 -29.37 -14.79
C PHE A 435 -9.32 -30.27 -14.62
N GLN A 436 -9.12 -31.21 -15.54
CA GLN A 436 -8.01 -32.15 -15.47
C GLN A 436 -7.26 -32.16 -16.79
N PHE A 437 -5.94 -32.22 -16.73
CA PHE A 437 -5.08 -32.39 -17.89
C PHE A 437 -3.80 -33.13 -17.49
N LYS A 438 -3.14 -33.75 -18.46
CA LYS A 438 -1.89 -34.45 -18.29
C LYS A 438 -0.78 -33.75 -19.10
N PRO A 439 0.24 -33.15 -18.45
CA PRO A 439 1.37 -32.54 -19.15
C PRO A 439 2.13 -33.54 -20.03
N GLU A 440 2.29 -33.23 -21.32
CA GLU A 440 3.08 -34.03 -22.28
C GLU A 440 4.60 -33.82 -22.10
N THR A 441 4.98 -32.72 -21.46
CA THR A 441 6.36 -32.30 -21.21
C THR A 441 6.51 -31.81 -19.76
N ASN A 442 7.75 -31.60 -19.34
CA ASN A 442 8.08 -31.03 -18.02
C ASN A 442 8.00 -29.49 -17.98
N ASP A 443 7.44 -28.89 -19.03
CA ASP A 443 7.35 -27.44 -19.18
C ASP A 443 6.38 -26.81 -18.16
N SER A 444 6.38 -25.47 -18.11
CA SER A 444 5.40 -24.73 -17.33
C SER A 444 4.05 -24.63 -18.06
N TYR A 445 2.96 -24.87 -17.32
CA TYR A 445 1.60 -24.69 -17.81
C TYR A 445 0.92 -23.55 -17.06
N TYR A 446 0.33 -22.63 -17.82
CA TYR A 446 -0.28 -21.41 -17.30
C TYR A 446 -1.74 -21.29 -17.73
N LEU A 447 -2.59 -20.91 -16.79
CA LEU A 447 -4.02 -20.69 -16.96
C LEU A 447 -4.32 -19.20 -16.91
N THR A 448 -5.13 -18.69 -17.83
CA THR A 448 -5.70 -17.33 -17.68
C THR A 448 -6.92 -17.36 -16.76
N LEU A 449 -7.07 -16.35 -15.91
CA LEU A 449 -8.23 -16.21 -15.02
C LEU A 449 -8.86 -14.83 -15.16
N ASP A 450 -10.16 -14.81 -15.42
CA ASP A 450 -10.93 -13.59 -15.64
C ASP A 450 -11.12 -12.76 -14.35
N PRO A 451 -11.05 -11.41 -14.41
CA PRO A 451 -11.28 -10.54 -13.25
C PRO A 451 -12.64 -10.69 -12.57
N ASP A 452 -13.64 -11.27 -13.24
CA ASP A 452 -14.95 -11.54 -12.62
C ASP A 452 -14.90 -12.72 -11.61
N VAL A 453 -13.82 -13.52 -11.58
CA VAL A 453 -13.69 -14.65 -10.66
C VAL A 453 -13.08 -14.20 -9.33
N LYS A 454 -13.90 -13.74 -8.40
CA LYS A 454 -13.42 -13.24 -7.11
C LYS A 454 -13.21 -14.33 -6.07
N GLU A 455 -12.21 -14.16 -5.21
CA GLU A 455 -11.93 -15.08 -4.10
C GLU A 455 -13.08 -15.15 -3.08
N GLU A 456 -13.92 -14.11 -2.98
CA GLU A 456 -15.14 -14.14 -2.17
C GLU A 456 -16.22 -15.08 -2.74
N ASP A 457 -16.12 -15.43 -4.03
CA ASP A 457 -17.11 -16.22 -4.77
C ASP A 457 -16.69 -17.68 -4.98
N VAL A 458 -15.39 -17.98 -4.91
CA VAL A 458 -14.84 -19.32 -5.12
C VAL A 458 -13.68 -19.65 -4.19
N THR A 459 -13.35 -20.94 -4.08
CA THR A 459 -12.07 -21.44 -3.54
C THR A 459 -11.39 -22.31 -4.59
N PHE A 460 -10.08 -22.14 -4.76
CA PHE A 460 -9.29 -22.92 -5.72
C PHE A 460 -8.51 -24.03 -5.01
N TYR A 461 -8.33 -25.15 -5.71
CA TYR A 461 -7.44 -26.23 -5.30
C TYR A 461 -6.65 -26.74 -6.49
N LEU A 462 -5.39 -27.05 -6.28
CA LEU A 462 -4.50 -27.69 -7.23
C LEU A 462 -4.05 -29.02 -6.63
N ASN A 463 -4.38 -30.13 -7.29
CA ASN A 463 -4.10 -31.50 -6.81
C ASN A 463 -4.63 -31.74 -5.38
N GLY A 464 -5.80 -31.18 -5.08
CA GLY A 464 -6.45 -31.28 -3.77
C GLY A 464 -5.90 -30.34 -2.69
N ILE A 465 -4.79 -29.63 -2.95
CA ILE A 465 -4.20 -28.65 -2.02
C ILE A 465 -4.77 -27.26 -2.32
N PRO A 466 -5.08 -26.43 -1.30
CA PRO A 466 -5.54 -25.06 -1.53
C PRO A 466 -4.60 -24.26 -2.44
N PHE A 467 -5.15 -23.66 -3.49
CA PHE A 467 -4.42 -22.82 -4.42
C PHE A 467 -4.66 -21.36 -4.07
N THR A 468 -3.60 -20.65 -3.67
CA THR A 468 -3.68 -19.25 -3.25
C THR A 468 -3.44 -18.34 -4.45
N GLN A 469 -4.19 -17.25 -4.55
CA GLN A 469 -3.99 -16.21 -5.55
C GLN A 469 -4.40 -14.86 -4.94
N TYR A 470 -3.93 -13.75 -5.52
CA TYR A 470 -4.17 -12.43 -4.94
C TYR A 470 -5.65 -12.02 -4.99
N PRO A 471 -6.27 -11.61 -3.87
CA PRO A 471 -7.72 -11.45 -3.78
C PRO A 471 -8.31 -10.35 -4.67
N THR A 472 -7.54 -9.31 -4.98
CA THR A 472 -8.05 -8.10 -5.63
C THR A 472 -7.30 -7.79 -6.92
N TYR A 473 -8.00 -7.92 -8.04
CA TYR A 473 -7.45 -7.71 -9.37
C TYR A 473 -8.56 -7.25 -10.34
N ARG A 474 -8.16 -6.61 -11.44
CA ARG A 474 -9.08 -6.01 -12.43
C ARG A 474 -8.74 -6.37 -13.89
N ASN A 475 -7.65 -7.11 -14.09
CA ASN A 475 -7.16 -7.57 -15.38
C ASN A 475 -7.12 -9.10 -15.37
N VAL A 476 -7.13 -9.72 -16.54
CA VAL A 476 -6.95 -11.18 -16.66
C VAL A 476 -5.63 -11.57 -16.01
N LEU A 477 -5.67 -12.48 -15.03
CA LEU A 477 -4.47 -13.02 -14.40
C LEU A 477 -3.88 -14.17 -15.20
N VAL A 478 -2.59 -14.44 -14.96
CA VAL A 478 -1.93 -15.67 -15.42
C VAL A 478 -1.53 -16.47 -14.20
N LEU A 479 -1.98 -17.73 -14.10
CA LEU A 479 -1.74 -18.61 -12.95
C LEU A 479 -0.90 -19.80 -13.39
N ASN A 480 0.13 -20.18 -12.63
CA ASN A 480 0.89 -21.39 -12.94
C ASN A 480 0.23 -22.63 -12.31
N LEU A 481 -0.08 -23.64 -13.12
CA LEU A 481 -0.72 -24.87 -12.66
C LEU A 481 0.23 -26.06 -12.57
N ALA A 482 1.30 -26.09 -13.38
CA ALA A 482 2.22 -27.22 -13.42
C ALA A 482 3.62 -26.79 -13.88
N HIS A 483 4.64 -27.49 -13.39
CA HIS A 483 6.02 -27.45 -13.88
C HIS A 483 6.77 -28.69 -13.37
N LEU A 484 7.56 -29.33 -14.24
CA LEU A 484 8.18 -30.65 -13.99
C LEU A 484 7.16 -31.72 -13.52
N ASN A 485 6.03 -31.80 -14.20
CA ASN A 485 4.94 -32.73 -13.90
C ASN A 485 4.56 -33.60 -15.12
N LYS A 486 5.55 -33.92 -15.98
CA LYS A 486 5.29 -34.75 -17.16
C LYS A 486 4.64 -36.07 -16.75
N GLU A 487 3.57 -36.42 -17.44
CA GLU A 487 2.73 -37.60 -17.18
C GLU A 487 1.93 -37.60 -15.86
N ASP A 488 2.03 -36.59 -15.00
CA ASP A 488 1.18 -36.50 -13.81
C ASP A 488 -0.21 -35.97 -14.19
N THR A 489 -1.28 -36.54 -13.64
CA THR A 489 -2.62 -35.95 -13.80
C THR A 489 -2.73 -34.71 -12.92
N ILE A 490 -2.81 -33.54 -13.54
CA ILE A 490 -3.04 -32.27 -12.86
C ILE A 490 -4.54 -32.02 -12.73
N THR A 491 -4.98 -31.64 -11.53
CA THR A 491 -6.38 -31.33 -11.24
C THR A 491 -6.51 -29.92 -10.67
N PHE A 492 -7.23 -29.06 -11.38
CA PHE A 492 -7.56 -27.71 -10.93
C PHE A 492 -9.05 -27.62 -10.62
N LYS A 493 -9.37 -27.53 -9.33
CA LYS A 493 -10.75 -27.51 -8.83
C LYS A 493 -11.15 -26.09 -8.41
N ILE A 494 -12.29 -25.65 -8.90
CA ILE A 494 -12.97 -24.43 -8.47
C ILE A 494 -14.22 -24.82 -7.67
N ALA A 495 -14.19 -24.58 -6.37
CA ALA A 495 -15.34 -24.78 -5.48
C ALA A 495 -16.15 -23.48 -5.36
N LEU A 496 -17.46 -23.54 -5.60
CA LEU A 496 -18.33 -22.36 -5.62
C LEU A 496 -18.79 -22.00 -4.21
N LYS A 497 -18.52 -20.77 -3.76
CA LYS A 497 -19.13 -20.17 -2.56
C LYS A 497 -20.51 -19.60 -2.90
N LYS A 498 -20.64 -18.90 -4.04
CA LYS A 498 -21.92 -18.37 -4.54
C LYS A 498 -22.69 -19.37 -5.39
N SER A 499 -23.89 -18.97 -5.82
CA SER A 499 -24.79 -19.80 -6.64
C SER A 499 -24.37 -19.93 -8.10
N ARG A 500 -23.52 -19.03 -8.61
CA ARG A 500 -23.08 -18.99 -10.00
C ARG A 500 -21.60 -18.67 -10.10
N LEU A 501 -20.92 -19.28 -11.06
CA LEU A 501 -19.59 -18.95 -11.54
C LEU A 501 -19.66 -18.75 -13.06
N SER A 502 -19.05 -17.69 -13.58
CA SER A 502 -18.89 -17.48 -15.01
C SER A 502 -17.41 -17.49 -15.35
N LEU A 503 -17.02 -18.25 -16.37
CA LEU A 503 -15.67 -18.28 -16.92
C LEU A 503 -15.73 -17.84 -18.39
N ASP A 504 -14.95 -16.81 -18.72
CA ASP A 504 -14.76 -16.30 -20.09
C ASP A 504 -13.30 -16.52 -20.51
N SER A 505 -12.38 -15.71 -19.97
CA SER A 505 -10.93 -15.80 -20.21
C SER A 505 -10.25 -16.95 -19.45
N PHE A 506 -10.59 -18.20 -19.78
CA PHE A 506 -10.15 -19.42 -19.07
C PHE A 506 -9.44 -20.42 -20.01
N ASP A 507 -8.26 -20.03 -20.48
CA ASP A 507 -7.47 -20.81 -21.44
C ASP A 507 -6.18 -21.33 -20.79
N LEU A 508 -5.77 -22.55 -21.16
CA LEU A 508 -4.54 -23.18 -20.69
C LEU A 508 -3.46 -23.10 -21.79
N TYR A 509 -2.23 -22.79 -21.39
CA TYR A 509 -1.08 -22.66 -22.28
C TYR A 509 0.13 -23.37 -21.71
N ARG A 510 0.87 -24.08 -22.56
CA ARG A 510 2.21 -24.59 -22.29
C ARG A 510 3.26 -23.59 -22.76
N LEU A 511 4.23 -23.25 -21.91
CA LEU A 511 5.40 -22.46 -22.31
C LEU A 511 6.48 -23.40 -22.86
N ASP A 512 6.85 -23.29 -24.13
CA ASP A 512 7.94 -24.06 -24.73
C ASP A 512 9.28 -23.70 -24.05
N GLN A 513 9.77 -24.62 -23.21
CA GLN A 513 10.93 -24.36 -22.35
C GLN A 513 12.24 -24.23 -23.15
N ASP A 514 12.36 -24.92 -24.29
CA ASP A 514 13.55 -24.88 -25.13
C ASP A 514 13.65 -23.54 -25.87
N VAL A 515 12.54 -23.09 -26.46
CA VAL A 515 12.46 -21.76 -27.09
C VAL A 515 12.65 -20.66 -26.05
N PHE A 516 12.02 -20.78 -24.87
CA PHE A 516 12.21 -19.86 -23.76
C PHE A 516 13.69 -19.78 -23.35
N SER A 517 14.30 -20.92 -23.00
CA SER A 517 15.68 -20.96 -22.46
C SER A 517 16.71 -20.45 -23.46
N SER A 518 16.56 -20.78 -24.74
CA SER A 518 17.44 -20.27 -25.81
C SER A 518 17.29 -18.75 -26.01
N THR A 519 16.05 -18.23 -25.93
CA THR A 519 15.75 -16.80 -26.02
C THR A 519 16.35 -16.03 -24.84
N ILE A 520 16.17 -16.53 -23.61
CA ILE A 520 16.74 -15.90 -22.40
C ILE A 520 18.26 -15.87 -22.47
N LYS A 521 18.91 -16.98 -22.83
CA LYS A 521 20.38 -17.03 -22.98
C LYS A 521 20.90 -16.03 -24.01
N LYS A 522 20.19 -15.82 -25.13
CA LYS A 522 20.54 -14.81 -26.12
C LYS A 522 20.55 -13.41 -25.50
N LEU A 523 19.50 -13.06 -24.75
CA LEU A 523 19.33 -11.73 -24.15
C LEU A 523 20.28 -11.48 -22.97
N GLN A 524 20.61 -12.50 -22.17
CA GLN A 524 21.53 -12.38 -21.04
C GLN A 524 23.00 -12.13 -21.46
N LYS A 525 23.41 -12.60 -22.66
CA LYS A 525 24.81 -12.52 -23.11
C LYS A 525 25.34 -11.09 -23.23
N ASN A 526 24.49 -10.14 -23.60
CA ASN A 526 24.89 -8.75 -23.90
C ASN A 526 24.36 -7.81 -22.82
N SER A 527 24.87 -8.00 -21.60
CA SER A 527 24.43 -7.32 -20.39
C SER A 527 25.40 -6.23 -19.95
N LEU A 528 24.88 -5.17 -19.32
CA LEU A 528 25.73 -4.14 -18.73
C LEU A 528 26.46 -4.72 -17.51
N THR A 529 27.79 -4.68 -17.55
CA THR A 529 28.61 -4.89 -16.35
C THR A 529 28.64 -3.60 -15.55
N ILE A 530 27.90 -3.56 -14.44
CA ILE A 530 27.80 -2.40 -13.55
C ILE A 530 29.14 -2.17 -12.85
N LYS A 531 29.68 -0.95 -13.00
CA LYS A 531 30.90 -0.48 -12.31
C LYS A 531 30.59 0.35 -11.08
N ASN A 532 29.53 1.15 -11.14
CA ASN A 532 29.11 2.02 -10.05
C ASN A 532 27.59 2.19 -10.09
N GLN A 533 26.94 2.18 -8.92
CA GLN A 533 25.51 2.36 -8.83
C GLN A 533 25.08 3.04 -7.54
N SER A 534 23.99 3.80 -7.62
CA SER A 534 23.25 4.36 -6.51
C SER A 534 21.77 4.49 -6.90
N ASN A 535 20.94 5.01 -6.00
CA ASN A 535 19.52 5.30 -6.29
C ASN A 535 19.31 6.28 -7.47
N THR A 536 20.35 7.01 -7.88
CA THR A 536 20.26 8.05 -8.92
C THR A 536 21.32 7.93 -10.01
N LEU A 537 22.14 6.87 -9.98
CA LEU A 537 23.26 6.68 -10.90
C LEU A 537 23.41 5.20 -11.23
N ILE A 538 23.55 4.88 -12.51
CA ILE A 538 23.98 3.55 -12.96
C ILE A 538 25.07 3.76 -14.01
N GLU A 539 26.25 3.21 -13.77
CA GLU A 539 27.39 3.29 -14.68
C GLU A 539 28.00 1.93 -14.92
N GLY A 540 28.36 1.66 -16.16
CA GLY A 540 28.93 0.38 -16.54
C GLY A 540 29.51 0.35 -17.94
N ALA A 541 29.94 -0.83 -18.35
CA ALA A 541 30.37 -1.12 -19.71
C ALA A 541 29.52 -2.26 -20.30
N ILE A 542 29.24 -2.17 -21.60
CA ILE A 542 28.45 -3.16 -22.33
C ILE A 542 29.02 -3.35 -23.73
N GLU A 543 28.90 -4.57 -24.26
CA GLU A 543 29.14 -4.88 -25.66
C GLU A 543 27.80 -5.12 -26.35
N ILE A 544 27.53 -4.36 -27.42
CA ILE A 544 26.30 -4.40 -28.22
C ILE A 544 26.59 -5.12 -29.54
N GLN A 545 25.77 -6.12 -29.85
CA GLN A 545 25.87 -6.88 -31.10
C GLN A 545 25.19 -6.15 -32.27
N SER A 546 25.49 -6.58 -33.50
CA SER A 546 24.97 -5.93 -34.72
C SER A 546 23.45 -6.01 -34.89
N ASP A 547 22.80 -6.99 -34.27
CA ASP A 547 21.33 -7.17 -34.25
C ASP A 547 20.65 -6.45 -33.09
N GLN A 548 21.40 -5.62 -32.34
CA GLN A 548 20.91 -4.86 -31.19
C GLN A 548 21.07 -3.37 -31.45
N GLU A 549 19.97 -2.62 -31.40
CA GLU A 549 19.93 -1.17 -31.69
C GLU A 549 19.49 -0.34 -30.48
N LEU A 550 19.09 -1.01 -29.40
CA LEU A 550 18.60 -0.38 -28.18
C LEU A 550 19.25 -1.03 -26.96
N LEU A 551 19.43 -0.22 -25.91
CA LEU A 551 19.62 -0.68 -24.55
C LEU A 551 18.26 -0.67 -23.86
N PHE A 552 17.71 -1.86 -23.61
CA PHE A 552 16.47 -2.02 -22.87
C PHE A 552 16.73 -2.01 -21.36
N THR A 553 15.78 -1.46 -20.60
CA THR A 553 15.84 -1.48 -19.14
C THR A 553 14.47 -1.80 -18.54
N SER A 554 14.47 -2.43 -17.37
CA SER A 554 13.26 -2.57 -16.53
C SER A 554 13.05 -1.37 -15.59
N ILE A 555 13.64 -0.21 -15.92
CA ILE A 555 13.50 1.04 -15.15
C ILE A 555 12.29 1.80 -15.69
N PRO A 556 11.38 2.29 -14.83
CA PRO A 556 10.30 3.17 -15.26
C PRO A 556 10.81 4.42 -15.97
N TYR A 557 10.18 4.76 -17.10
CA TYR A 557 10.49 5.99 -17.82
C TYR A 557 10.06 7.22 -17.02
N SER A 558 10.94 8.21 -16.92
CA SER A 558 10.65 9.53 -16.36
C SER A 558 11.50 10.58 -17.07
N LYS A 559 10.97 11.81 -17.20
CA LYS A 559 11.73 12.97 -17.71
C LYS A 559 12.97 13.30 -16.86
N GLY A 560 13.05 12.76 -15.64
CA GLY A 560 14.19 12.92 -14.75
C GLY A 560 15.42 12.10 -15.14
N TRP A 561 15.29 11.11 -16.03
CA TRP A 561 16.41 10.29 -16.50
C TRP A 561 17.18 10.96 -17.64
N SER A 562 18.50 10.94 -17.55
CA SER A 562 19.43 11.34 -18.61
C SER A 562 20.39 10.19 -18.90
N ALA A 563 20.61 9.89 -20.17
CA ALA A 563 21.50 8.82 -20.62
C ALA A 563 22.72 9.39 -21.34
N PHE A 564 23.88 8.76 -21.13
CA PHE A 564 25.14 9.09 -21.79
C PHE A 564 25.78 7.80 -22.31
N ILE A 565 26.18 7.81 -23.58
CA ILE A 565 26.94 6.75 -24.24
C ILE A 565 28.31 7.33 -24.59
N ASP A 566 29.38 6.72 -24.06
CA ASP A 566 30.76 7.19 -24.19
C ASP A 566 30.94 8.67 -23.78
N GLY A 567 30.19 9.10 -22.77
CA GLY A 567 30.18 10.47 -22.25
C GLY A 567 29.32 11.46 -23.06
N VAL A 568 28.77 11.05 -24.20
CA VAL A 568 27.91 11.90 -25.05
C VAL A 568 26.44 11.71 -24.65
N PRO A 569 25.67 12.78 -24.42
CA PRO A 569 24.26 12.67 -24.08
C PRO A 569 23.45 12.07 -25.22
N VAL A 570 22.54 11.14 -24.89
CA VAL A 570 21.63 10.49 -25.83
C VAL A 570 20.19 10.68 -25.37
N GLU A 571 19.30 10.97 -26.33
CA GLU A 571 17.87 11.10 -26.06
C GLU A 571 17.26 9.74 -25.66
N THR A 572 16.63 9.71 -24.49
CA THR A 572 15.95 8.52 -23.99
C THR A 572 14.61 8.33 -24.69
N LYS A 573 14.20 7.07 -24.83
CA LYS A 573 12.91 6.69 -25.39
C LYS A 573 12.13 5.85 -24.40
N LYS A 574 10.89 5.55 -24.77
CA LYS A 574 9.93 4.79 -23.99
C LYS A 574 9.54 3.54 -24.77
N ALA A 575 9.61 2.38 -24.14
CA ALA A 575 9.06 1.12 -24.63
C ALA A 575 7.86 0.71 -23.77
N LEU A 576 6.89 0.00 -24.36
CA LEU A 576 5.68 -0.49 -23.68
C LEU A 576 4.91 0.61 -22.94
N ASN A 577 5.01 1.85 -23.44
CA ASN A 577 4.52 3.08 -22.83
C ASN A 577 5.01 3.38 -21.38
N SER A 578 5.93 2.60 -20.80
CA SER A 578 6.24 2.71 -19.36
C SER A 578 7.72 2.52 -19.00
N LEU A 579 8.52 1.90 -19.86
CA LEU A 579 9.92 1.54 -19.54
C LEU A 579 10.92 2.38 -20.32
N LEU A 580 12.03 2.72 -19.67
CA LEU A 580 13.15 3.47 -20.22
C LEU A 580 13.95 2.61 -21.19
N VAL A 581 14.21 3.13 -22.39
CA VAL A 581 15.15 2.54 -23.35
C VAL A 581 16.06 3.61 -23.94
N VAL A 582 17.29 3.23 -24.31
CA VAL A 582 18.30 4.16 -24.85
C VAL A 582 18.78 3.66 -26.21
N PRO A 583 18.69 4.46 -27.29
CA PRO A 583 19.31 4.12 -28.56
C PRO A 583 20.82 3.93 -28.43
N ILE A 584 21.36 2.86 -29.01
CA ILE A 584 22.80 2.54 -28.94
C ILE A 584 23.24 1.87 -30.24
N LYS A 585 24.51 2.03 -30.61
CA LYS A 585 25.09 1.40 -31.81
C LYS A 585 25.81 0.09 -31.43
N PRO A 586 26.07 -0.79 -32.39
CA PRO A 586 26.93 -1.96 -32.16
C PRO A 586 28.36 -1.55 -31.78
N GLY A 587 28.96 -2.29 -30.84
CA GLY A 587 30.30 -2.02 -30.32
C GLY A 587 30.40 -2.06 -28.80
N VAL A 588 31.59 -1.76 -28.28
CA VAL A 588 31.86 -1.66 -26.84
C VAL A 588 31.63 -0.22 -26.40
N HIS A 589 30.78 -0.04 -25.40
CA HIS A 589 30.37 1.28 -24.93
C HIS A 589 30.46 1.41 -23.41
N SER A 590 30.78 2.62 -22.96
CA SER A 590 30.54 3.04 -21.58
C SER A 590 29.16 3.67 -21.48
N VAL A 591 28.34 3.22 -20.54
CA VAL A 591 26.98 3.72 -20.32
C VAL A 591 26.88 4.38 -18.96
N SER A 592 26.22 5.55 -18.90
CA SER A 592 25.85 6.22 -17.65
C SER A 592 24.39 6.68 -17.71
N LEU A 593 23.58 6.24 -16.75
CA LEU A 593 22.22 6.74 -16.51
C LEU A 593 22.19 7.55 -15.22
N LYS A 594 21.67 8.77 -15.30
CA LYS A 594 21.56 9.70 -14.17
C LYS A 594 20.12 10.12 -13.96
N TYR A 595 19.63 10.02 -12.72
CA TYR A 595 18.29 10.47 -12.36
C TYR A 595 18.34 11.76 -11.55
N ARG A 596 17.43 12.68 -11.88
CA ARG A 596 17.11 13.84 -11.06
C ARG A 596 15.61 13.99 -10.98
N THR A 597 15.07 14.11 -9.76
CA THR A 597 13.65 14.40 -9.57
C THR A 597 13.25 15.65 -10.35
N PRO A 598 12.26 15.54 -11.27
CA PRO A 598 11.74 16.70 -11.99
C PRO A 598 11.27 17.79 -11.03
N TRP A 599 11.46 19.06 -11.40
CA TRP A 599 11.04 20.23 -10.61
C TRP A 599 11.76 20.47 -9.29
N LEU A 600 12.77 19.64 -8.94
CA LEU A 600 13.50 19.81 -7.69
C LEU A 600 14.23 21.16 -7.60
N LYS A 601 14.79 21.67 -8.71
CA LYS A 601 15.47 22.98 -8.73
C LYS A 601 14.47 24.10 -8.46
N GLU A 602 13.37 24.07 -9.19
CA GLU A 602 12.28 25.05 -9.14
C GLU A 602 11.65 25.07 -7.75
N GLY A 603 11.42 23.89 -7.15
CA GLY A 603 10.95 23.77 -5.77
C GLY A 603 11.91 24.42 -4.76
N ILE A 604 13.22 24.13 -4.84
CA ILE A 604 14.22 24.75 -3.97
C ILE A 604 14.21 26.29 -4.10
N ILE A 605 14.11 26.80 -5.33
CA ILE A 605 14.04 28.25 -5.59
C ILE A 605 12.81 28.87 -4.93
N LEU A 606 11.62 28.29 -5.15
CA LEU A 606 10.37 28.79 -4.59
C LEU A 606 10.35 28.75 -3.06
N THR A 607 10.81 27.64 -2.45
CA THR A 607 10.94 27.52 -0.99
C THR A 607 11.90 28.56 -0.43
N SER A 608 13.02 28.82 -1.10
CA SER A 608 13.99 29.82 -0.66
C SER A 608 13.40 31.24 -0.70
N ILE A 609 12.63 31.57 -1.74
CA ILE A 609 11.92 32.85 -1.86
C ILE A 609 10.89 32.99 -0.72
N ALA A 610 10.07 31.97 -0.49
CA ALA A 610 9.05 31.99 0.56
C ALA A 610 9.65 32.15 1.96
N ALA A 611 10.74 31.42 2.25
CA ALA A 611 11.47 31.56 3.50
C ALA A 611 12.03 32.99 3.67
N GLY A 612 12.61 33.57 2.61
CA GLY A 612 13.09 34.95 2.63
C GLY A 612 11.98 35.96 2.96
N ILE A 613 10.79 35.82 2.36
CA ILE A 613 9.63 36.69 2.64
C ILE A 613 9.19 36.56 4.09
N LEU A 614 9.11 35.34 4.62
CA LEU A 614 8.73 35.10 6.02
C LEU A 614 9.73 35.71 7.00
N THR A 615 11.03 35.53 6.74
CA THR A 615 12.10 36.12 7.57
C THR A 615 12.02 37.64 7.53
N ILE A 616 11.85 38.26 6.36
CA ILE A 616 11.71 39.72 6.24
C ILE A 616 10.48 40.21 7.02
N SER A 617 9.35 39.52 6.89
CA SER A 617 8.11 39.88 7.57
C SER A 617 8.27 39.83 9.10
N TYR A 618 8.91 38.78 9.61
CA TYR A 618 9.22 38.64 11.03
C TYR A 618 10.16 39.74 11.53
N LEU A 619 11.22 40.06 10.78
CA LEU A 619 12.16 41.14 11.14
C LEU A 619 11.47 42.52 11.16
N ILE A 620 10.54 42.75 10.23
CA ILE A 620 9.72 43.96 10.19
C ILE A 620 8.83 44.04 11.44
N GLU A 621 8.13 42.95 11.78
CA GLU A 621 7.27 42.88 12.97
C GLU A 621 8.06 43.12 14.26
N MET A 622 9.23 42.48 14.42
CA MET A 622 10.13 42.73 15.54
C MET A 622 10.53 44.20 15.65
N LYS A 623 10.86 44.85 14.54
CA LYS A 623 11.26 46.26 14.52
C LYS A 623 10.10 47.17 14.94
N PHE A 624 8.86 46.85 14.56
CA PHE A 624 7.67 47.60 14.99
C PHE A 624 7.28 47.32 16.45
N SER A 625 7.43 46.08 16.93
CA SER A 625 7.18 45.70 18.32
C SER A 625 8.20 46.32 19.30
N ASN A 626 9.48 46.40 18.91
CA ASN A 626 10.48 47.11 19.72
C ASN A 626 10.23 48.62 19.74
N LYS A 627 9.80 49.23 18.62
CA LYS A 627 9.41 50.64 18.58
C LYS A 627 8.17 50.97 19.40
N SER A 628 7.24 50.04 19.59
CA SER A 628 6.07 50.27 20.45
C SER A 628 6.42 50.18 21.94
N LYS A 629 7.40 49.33 22.31
CA LYS A 629 7.97 49.28 23.66
C LYS A 629 8.75 50.56 24.02
N ASP A 630 9.57 51.08 23.11
CA ASP A 630 10.34 52.33 23.36
C ASP A 630 9.44 53.58 23.47
N LYS A 631 8.25 53.59 22.86
CA LYS A 631 7.28 54.66 23.04
C LYS A 631 6.47 54.57 24.34
N GLY A 632 6.52 53.42 25.03
CA GLY A 632 5.86 53.22 26.32
C GLY A 632 6.69 53.69 27.53
N SER A 633 8.00 53.92 27.39
CA SER A 633 8.88 54.28 28.51
C SER A 633 9.14 55.79 28.69
N TYR A 634 8.35 56.64 28.02
CA TYR A 634 8.44 58.10 28.17
C TYR A 634 7.22 58.72 28.89
N ASN A 635 6.34 57.89 29.45
CA ASN A 635 5.16 58.32 30.24
C ASN A 635 5.14 57.64 31.62
N ASP A 636 6.27 57.65 32.34
CA ASP A 636 6.30 57.41 33.79
C ASP A 636 6.73 58.70 34.52
#